data_AF-A0A1X1YHP4-F1
#
_entry.id   AF-A0A1X1YHP4-F1
#
_cell.length_a   1.000
_cell.length_b   1.000
_cell.length_c   1.000
_cell.angle_alpha   90.00
_cell.angle_beta   90.00
_cell.angle_gamma   90.00
#
_symmetry.space_group_name_H-M   'P 1'
#
loop_
_entity.id
_entity.type
_entity.pdbx_description
1 polymer ?
#
loop_
_entity_poly.entity_id
_entity_poly.type
_entity_poly.pdbx_seq_one_letter_code
_entity_poly.pdbx_strand_id
1 'polypeptide(L)'
;MDRDGKRPRRLRVSALAAVANPSYSRLDTWNLLDDACHQLAVVNRAGLDTTHELARVKRLLKRLAAYERYWLYPGAENLAAFREYLDNMATVRLADEVSLAVRLLSEYGDRAALFDTSESLADQELVARAKEQQFYTVLLADDSPTAAPESLAECLRELRDPSDDVQIELLVVTSVEDAITAVALNGEIQAAIIRHDLPLRSRDRVPLMTTLLGANDQVIATDRTHDWVECGEWMRELRPHIDLYLLTDESIAAETEDEPDVYDRTFYRLNDVTDLYSTVLAGIRNRYATPFFDALRAYAAAPVGQFHALPVARGASIFNSKSLHDMGEFYGRNIFMAETSSTSGGLDSLLDPHGAIRAAMDKAAVTWNANATYFVTNGTSTANKIVVQALTRPGDIVLIDRNCHKSHHYGLVLAGAYPLYLDAYPLQPFAIYGAVSLETIKQALLELEAAGQLGRVRMLLLTNCTFDGVVYNPRRVMEEVLAIKPDICFLWDEAWYAFATAVPWARQRTAMIAAEQLESMLASPAYVEEYRTWSASMEGVERAQWVNHRLLPDPARARIRVYATHSTHKSLSALRQASMIHIRDQDFQAVSRDAFGEAFLTHTSTSPNQQLLASLDLARRQVDIEGFEMVRYVYDMALVFRHRVRKDRLIGKWFRILDESDLVPEEFRQSTVSSYRQVRQGALAEWNEAWRSDQFVLDPTRVTLFIGKTGMNGYEFREKILMNRFGIQINKTSINSVLLIFTIGVTWSSVHYLLDALRRVAADFERSQSAAGKEDRILHQRRVEEITEDLPALPDFSEFDDAFRPESACSFGDMRSAFYAGYEDSDREHVQLGAAGRRLAEGKPLVSTTFVVPYPPGFPVLVPGQVISKEILYFLAELDVKEIHGYNPELGLSVFTEAALQRMANTRRAVAQASGNGKTSEVAVASTRAILG
;
A
#
# COMPACT_ATOMS: atom_id res chain seq x y z
N MET A 1 10.27 17.09 -15.17
CA MET A 1 10.30 16.60 -16.55
C MET A 1 8.88 16.66 -17.03
N ASP A 2 8.62 17.63 -17.90
CA ASP A 2 7.32 17.82 -18.54
C ASP A 2 6.99 16.56 -19.34
N ARG A 3 5.81 15.99 -19.08
CA ARG A 3 5.22 14.92 -19.87
C ARG A 3 4.83 15.54 -21.21
N ASP A 4 5.44 15.03 -22.27
CA ASP A 4 5.18 15.38 -23.66
C ASP A 4 5.47 16.86 -23.99
N GLY A 5 5.69 17.18 -25.27
CA GLY A 5 5.89 18.56 -25.72
C GLY A 5 4.62 19.43 -25.62
N LYS A 6 3.87 19.33 -24.51
CA LYS A 6 2.62 20.04 -24.23
C LYS A 6 2.90 21.29 -23.40
N ARG A 7 2.03 22.29 -23.57
CA ARG A 7 2.14 23.63 -22.98
C ARG A 7 2.40 23.53 -21.46
N PRO A 8 3.28 24.38 -20.88
CA PRO A 8 3.66 24.26 -19.48
C PRO A 8 2.47 24.49 -18.54
N ARG A 9 2.26 23.59 -17.56
CA ARG A 9 1.29 23.77 -16.47
C ARG A 9 1.60 25.07 -15.71
N ARG A 10 0.58 25.90 -15.49
CA ARG A 10 0.69 27.20 -14.78
C ARG A 10 0.52 27.06 -13.27
N LEU A 11 -0.27 26.08 -12.83
CA LEU A 11 -0.47 25.70 -11.44
C LEU A 11 0.60 24.70 -11.01
N ARG A 12 0.99 24.76 -9.73
CA ARG A 12 1.89 23.79 -9.11
C ARG A 12 1.15 23.08 -8.00
N VAL A 13 0.47 21.99 -8.34
CA VAL A 13 -0.33 21.24 -7.35
C VAL A 13 0.57 20.30 -6.56
N SER A 14 0.47 20.41 -5.24
CA SER A 14 1.22 19.62 -4.28
C SER A 14 0.35 18.46 -3.78
N ALA A 15 0.60 17.25 -4.26
CA ALA A 15 -0.12 16.05 -3.82
C ALA A 15 -0.02 15.82 -2.30
N LEU A 16 1.12 16.10 -1.65
CA LEU A 16 1.21 16.03 -0.19
C LEU A 16 0.57 17.22 0.54
N ALA A 17 0.32 18.35 -0.11
CA ALA A 17 -0.45 19.40 0.56
C ALA A 17 -1.86 18.90 0.88
N ALA A 18 -2.41 17.96 0.10
CA ALA A 18 -3.63 17.23 0.44
C ALA A 18 -3.48 16.27 1.65
N VAL A 19 -2.26 16.04 2.17
CA VAL A 19 -1.91 15.33 3.44
C VAL A 19 -1.49 16.25 4.59
N ALA A 20 -1.02 17.49 4.37
CA ALA A 20 -0.75 18.47 5.46
C ALA A 20 -1.51 19.85 5.54
N ASN A 21 -2.64 20.01 4.83
CA ASN A 21 -3.81 20.91 5.04
C ASN A 21 -4.64 20.91 6.39
N PRO A 22 -5.03 22.06 6.97
CA PRO A 22 -5.98 22.15 8.10
C PRO A 22 -7.34 21.40 8.00
N SER A 23 -7.77 20.88 6.85
CA SER A 23 -8.92 19.97 6.72
C SER A 23 -8.83 18.68 7.54
N TYR A 24 -7.64 18.21 7.96
CA TYR A 24 -7.51 17.01 8.83
C TYR A 24 -8.14 17.17 10.20
N SER A 25 -8.31 18.41 10.59
CA SER A 25 -8.99 18.77 11.82
C SER A 25 -10.39 19.28 11.55
N ARG A 26 -10.99 19.03 10.38
CA ARG A 26 -12.34 19.54 10.07
C ARG A 26 -13.32 19.05 11.13
N LEU A 27 -13.43 17.73 11.27
CA LEU A 27 -14.29 17.11 12.28
C LEU A 27 -13.86 17.51 13.71
N ASP A 28 -12.55 17.51 14.01
CA ASP A 28 -12.04 17.98 15.30
C ASP A 28 -12.38 19.46 15.59
N THR A 29 -12.35 20.33 14.58
CA THR A 29 -12.65 21.76 14.71
C THR A 29 -14.14 21.95 14.90
N TRP A 30 -14.97 21.11 14.27
CA TRP A 30 -16.40 21.01 14.54
C TRP A 30 -16.66 20.56 15.98
N ASN A 31 -16.02 19.50 16.46
CA ASN A 31 -16.10 19.07 17.86
C ASN A 31 -15.67 20.18 18.84
N LEU A 32 -14.55 20.87 18.55
CA LEU A 32 -14.07 22.00 19.35
C LEU A 32 -15.03 23.20 19.33
N LEU A 33 -15.74 23.40 18.21
CA LEU A 33 -16.76 24.44 18.09
C LEU A 33 -17.98 24.07 18.93
N ASP A 34 -18.42 22.82 18.88
CA ASP A 34 -19.51 22.30 19.71
C ASP A 34 -19.25 22.52 21.20
N ASP A 35 -18.07 22.10 21.68
CA ASP A 35 -17.63 22.34 23.06
C ASP A 35 -17.63 23.84 23.43
N ALA A 36 -17.13 24.68 22.52
CA ALA A 36 -17.04 26.13 22.74
C ALA A 36 -18.43 26.80 22.76
N CYS A 37 -19.36 26.36 21.92
CA CYS A 37 -20.73 26.85 21.87
C CYS A 37 -21.50 26.47 23.15
N HIS A 38 -21.35 25.23 23.63
CA HIS A 38 -21.91 24.82 24.92
C HIS A 38 -21.37 25.65 26.08
N GLN A 39 -20.06 25.87 26.14
CA GLN A 39 -19.44 26.70 27.18
C GLN A 39 -19.94 28.14 27.11
N LEU A 40 -20.02 28.73 25.91
CA LEU A 40 -20.58 30.07 25.71
C LEU A 40 -22.05 30.15 26.19
N ALA A 41 -22.88 29.15 25.87
CA ALA A 41 -24.27 29.11 26.30
C ALA A 41 -24.40 29.02 27.83
N VAL A 42 -23.56 28.21 28.49
CA VAL A 42 -23.52 28.10 29.95
C VAL A 42 -23.11 29.43 30.60
N VAL A 43 -22.03 30.05 30.13
CA VAL A 43 -21.51 31.33 30.65
C VAL A 43 -22.53 32.46 30.44
N ASN A 44 -23.15 32.52 29.26
CA ASN A 44 -24.17 33.51 28.93
C ASN A 44 -25.42 33.35 29.83
N ARG A 45 -25.95 32.12 29.96
CA ARG A 45 -27.09 31.83 30.86
C ARG A 45 -26.79 32.16 32.32
N ALA A 46 -25.55 31.99 32.76
CA ALA A 46 -25.11 32.32 34.10
C ALA A 46 -24.90 33.83 34.33
N GLY A 47 -25.05 34.67 33.30
CA GLY A 47 -24.83 36.12 33.39
C GLY A 47 -23.36 36.51 33.62
N LEU A 48 -22.42 35.63 33.28
CA LEU A 48 -20.98 35.84 33.44
C LEU A 48 -20.38 36.54 32.20
N ASP A 49 -19.12 36.99 32.32
CA ASP A 49 -18.41 37.61 31.18
C ASP A 49 -18.18 36.60 30.05
N THR A 50 -18.78 36.88 28.89
CA THR A 50 -18.74 36.03 27.69
C THR A 50 -17.59 36.36 26.74
N THR A 51 -16.80 37.40 27.01
CA THR A 51 -15.80 37.94 26.06
C THR A 51 -14.82 36.87 25.57
N HIS A 52 -14.33 36.03 26.47
CA HIS A 52 -13.37 34.97 26.13
C HIS A 52 -13.99 33.88 25.24
N GLU A 53 -15.12 33.32 25.66
CA GLU A 53 -15.79 32.23 24.91
C GLU A 53 -16.33 32.73 23.57
N LEU A 54 -16.86 33.96 23.51
CA LEU A 54 -17.29 34.58 22.27
C LEU A 54 -16.12 34.69 21.27
N ALA A 55 -14.96 35.15 21.73
CA ALA A 55 -13.76 35.23 20.90
C ALA A 55 -13.27 33.85 20.44
N ARG A 56 -13.43 32.81 21.27
CA ARG A 56 -13.11 31.43 20.92
C ARG A 56 -14.04 30.89 19.83
N VAL A 57 -15.35 31.02 19.98
CA VAL A 57 -16.34 30.60 18.97
C VAL A 57 -16.11 31.34 17.64
N LYS A 58 -15.93 32.67 17.66
CA LYS A 58 -15.63 33.47 16.46
C LYS A 58 -14.38 32.98 15.71
N ARG A 59 -13.33 32.61 16.45
CA ARG A 59 -12.09 32.08 15.87
C ARG A 59 -12.30 30.73 15.19
N LEU A 60 -13.08 29.83 15.80
CA LEU A 60 -13.38 28.51 15.26
C LEU A 60 -14.26 28.60 14.01
N LEU A 61 -15.34 29.40 14.04
CA LEU A 61 -16.17 29.67 12.85
C LEU A 61 -15.37 30.31 11.70
N LYS A 62 -14.43 31.22 12.01
CA LYS A 62 -13.53 31.79 11.00
C LYS A 62 -12.61 30.74 10.39
N ARG A 63 -12.11 29.80 11.20
CA ARG A 63 -11.25 28.71 10.74
C ARG A 63 -12.00 27.74 9.84
N LEU A 64 -13.21 27.33 10.20
CA LEU A 64 -14.05 26.44 9.39
C LEU A 64 -14.43 27.08 8.05
N ALA A 65 -14.85 28.35 8.07
CA ALA A 65 -15.22 29.06 6.85
C ALA A 65 -14.10 29.21 5.82
N ALA A 66 -12.84 28.98 6.21
CA ALA A 66 -11.73 28.98 5.26
C ALA A 66 -11.82 27.83 4.24
N TYR A 67 -12.58 26.77 4.52
CA TYR A 67 -12.63 25.59 3.65
C TYR A 67 -14.00 24.89 3.57
N GLU A 68 -14.98 25.18 4.43
CA GLU A 68 -16.34 24.58 4.36
C GLU A 68 -17.05 24.76 3.02
N ARG A 69 -16.60 25.69 2.16
CA ARG A 69 -17.11 25.82 0.78
C ARG A 69 -16.87 24.57 -0.10
N TYR A 70 -15.99 23.65 0.33
CA TYR A 70 -15.63 22.45 -0.42
C TYR A 70 -16.34 21.17 0.09
N TRP A 71 -17.33 21.31 0.96
CA TRP A 71 -18.18 20.23 1.46
C TRP A 71 -19.65 20.62 1.34
N LEU A 72 -20.51 19.62 1.16
CA LEU A 72 -21.97 19.85 1.15
C LEU A 72 -22.48 20.09 2.57
N TYR A 73 -21.98 19.34 3.55
CA TYR A 73 -22.49 19.41 4.92
C TYR A 73 -21.39 19.51 5.98
N PRO A 74 -21.48 20.42 6.99
CA PRO A 74 -22.52 21.44 7.14
C PRO A 74 -22.48 22.54 6.08
N GLY A 75 -21.31 22.78 5.47
CA GLY A 75 -21.21 23.68 4.32
C GLY A 75 -21.24 25.16 4.69
N ALA A 76 -21.12 26.02 3.67
CA ALA A 76 -21.00 27.46 3.84
C ALA A 76 -22.27 28.15 4.36
N GLU A 77 -23.45 27.64 4.00
CA GLU A 77 -24.75 28.21 4.37
C GLU A 77 -25.04 28.04 5.87
N ASN A 78 -24.87 26.84 6.41
CA ASN A 78 -25.02 26.60 7.85
C ASN A 78 -24.03 27.43 8.67
N LEU A 79 -22.78 27.56 8.20
CA LEU A 79 -21.83 28.46 8.86
C LEU A 79 -22.27 29.92 8.89
N ALA A 80 -22.94 30.40 7.83
CA ALA A 80 -23.48 31.76 7.79
C ALA A 80 -24.61 31.92 8.83
N ALA A 81 -25.52 30.94 8.91
CA ALA A 81 -26.57 30.91 9.93
C ALA A 81 -26.00 30.87 11.36
N PHE A 82 -24.96 30.08 11.61
CA PHE A 82 -24.30 30.02 12.92
C PHE A 82 -23.64 31.34 13.32
N ARG A 83 -23.09 32.08 12.36
CA ARG A 83 -22.57 33.43 12.60
C ARG A 83 -23.69 34.40 12.96
N GLU A 84 -24.82 34.32 12.29
CA GLU A 84 -25.99 35.13 12.61
C GLU A 84 -26.51 34.85 14.03
N TYR A 85 -26.62 33.57 14.43
CA TYR A 85 -26.99 33.23 15.81
C TYR A 85 -25.98 33.76 16.83
N LEU A 86 -24.68 33.70 16.50
CA LEU A 86 -23.63 34.22 17.37
C LEU A 86 -23.70 35.75 17.51
N ASP A 87 -23.90 36.47 16.40
CA ASP A 87 -23.97 37.93 16.37
C ASP A 87 -25.24 38.44 17.08
N ASN A 88 -26.34 37.67 17.01
CA ASN A 88 -27.56 37.91 17.76
C ASN A 88 -27.52 37.41 19.22
N MET A 89 -26.38 36.86 19.67
CA MET A 89 -26.20 36.25 21.00
C MET A 89 -27.24 35.16 21.34
N ALA A 90 -27.78 34.47 20.33
CA ALA A 90 -28.68 33.33 20.45
C ALA A 90 -27.91 32.04 20.84
N THR A 91 -27.17 32.12 21.94
CA THR A 91 -26.14 31.14 22.35
C THR A 91 -26.67 29.72 22.55
N VAL A 92 -27.90 29.58 23.05
CA VAL A 92 -28.56 28.27 23.23
C VAL A 92 -28.83 27.60 21.90
N ARG A 93 -29.50 28.32 21.00
CA ARG A 93 -29.82 27.81 19.66
C ARG A 93 -28.55 27.49 18.88
N LEU A 94 -27.54 28.35 18.97
CA LEU A 94 -26.25 28.09 18.37
C LEU A 94 -25.62 26.79 18.87
N ALA A 95 -25.66 26.53 20.18
CA ALA A 95 -25.13 25.28 20.74
C ALA A 95 -25.92 24.08 20.21
N ASP A 96 -27.25 24.08 20.31
CA ASP A 96 -28.10 22.97 19.88
C ASP A 96 -27.91 22.62 18.38
N GLU A 97 -27.89 23.64 17.51
CA GLU A 97 -27.73 23.48 16.06
C GLU A 97 -26.32 23.00 15.67
N VAL A 98 -25.27 23.52 16.34
CA VAL A 98 -23.90 23.05 16.13
C VAL A 98 -23.76 21.59 16.59
N SER A 99 -24.32 21.21 17.74
CA SER A 99 -24.28 19.82 18.22
C SER A 99 -24.95 18.86 17.25
N LEU A 100 -26.11 19.25 16.71
CA LEU A 100 -26.78 18.49 15.68
C LEU A 100 -25.90 18.34 14.44
N ALA A 101 -25.29 19.44 13.98
CA ALA A 101 -24.41 19.43 12.82
C ALA A 101 -23.18 18.54 13.01
N VAL A 102 -22.55 18.57 14.18
CA VAL A 102 -21.40 17.69 14.49
C VAL A 102 -21.82 16.22 14.50
N ARG A 103 -22.98 15.90 15.08
CA ARG A 103 -23.51 14.54 15.12
C ARG A 103 -23.77 14.01 13.72
N LEU A 104 -24.49 14.78 12.89
CA LEU A 104 -24.83 14.40 11.53
C LEU A 104 -23.58 14.30 10.64
N LEU A 105 -22.64 15.22 10.78
CA LEU A 105 -21.36 15.16 10.08
C LEU A 105 -20.57 13.88 10.45
N SER A 106 -20.57 13.51 11.72
CA SER A 106 -19.82 12.34 12.22
C SER A 106 -20.39 11.02 11.72
N GLU A 107 -21.72 10.92 11.58
CA GLU A 107 -22.40 9.67 11.22
C GLU A 107 -22.68 9.55 9.72
N TYR A 108 -22.90 10.67 9.03
CA TYR A 108 -23.41 10.69 7.64
C TYR A 108 -22.54 11.48 6.67
N GLY A 109 -21.56 12.27 7.11
CA GLY A 109 -20.72 13.06 6.21
C GLY A 109 -21.54 14.03 5.35
N ASP A 110 -21.22 14.11 4.05
CA ASP A 110 -21.94 14.97 3.09
C ASP A 110 -23.40 14.50 2.86
N ARG A 111 -23.75 13.25 3.14
CA ARG A 111 -25.12 12.72 3.00
C ARG A 111 -26.12 13.49 3.87
N ALA A 112 -25.67 14.04 4.99
CA ALA A 112 -26.50 14.86 5.86
C ALA A 112 -27.06 16.12 5.18
N ALA A 113 -26.49 16.56 4.04
CA ALA A 113 -27.04 17.66 3.25
C ALA A 113 -28.45 17.38 2.70
N LEU A 114 -28.82 16.11 2.54
CA LEU A 114 -30.16 15.72 2.09
C LEU A 114 -31.18 15.55 3.23
N PHE A 115 -30.77 15.69 4.49
CA PHE A 115 -31.67 15.49 5.62
C PHE A 115 -32.52 16.73 5.84
N ASP A 116 -33.82 16.51 6.03
CA ASP A 116 -34.74 17.57 6.44
C ASP A 116 -34.67 17.72 7.96
N THR A 117 -33.91 18.69 8.45
CA THR A 117 -33.76 18.91 9.89
C THR A 117 -35.05 19.38 10.58
N SER A 118 -36.13 19.65 9.84
CA SER A 118 -37.46 19.93 10.41
C SER A 118 -38.25 18.66 10.74
N GLU A 119 -37.85 17.51 10.21
CA GLU A 119 -38.45 16.21 10.48
C GLU A 119 -37.70 15.42 11.57
N SER A 120 -38.33 14.37 12.10
CA SER A 120 -37.72 13.46 13.06
C SER A 120 -36.53 12.73 12.43
N LEU A 121 -35.33 12.97 12.96
CA LEU A 121 -34.11 12.31 12.50
C LEU A 121 -34.22 10.78 12.56
N ALA A 122 -34.85 10.24 13.60
CA ALA A 122 -35.04 8.79 13.74
C ALA A 122 -35.86 8.17 12.60
N ASP A 123 -36.83 8.92 12.06
CA ASP A 123 -37.66 8.46 10.95
C ASP A 123 -36.90 8.56 9.62
N GLN A 124 -36.09 9.61 9.43
CA GLN A 124 -35.21 9.74 8.27
C GLN A 124 -34.10 8.69 8.26
N GLU A 125 -33.50 8.37 9.41
CA GLU A 125 -32.55 7.28 9.56
C GLU A 125 -33.16 5.93 9.21
N LEU A 126 -34.41 5.69 9.65
CA LEU A 126 -35.14 4.46 9.35
C LEU A 126 -35.40 4.34 7.84
N VAL A 127 -35.84 5.41 7.18
CA VAL A 127 -36.08 5.45 5.73
C VAL A 127 -34.77 5.27 4.96
N ALA A 128 -33.72 5.97 5.36
CA ALA A 128 -32.39 5.89 4.75
C ALA A 128 -31.78 4.48 4.86
N ARG A 129 -31.96 3.80 6.00
CA ARG A 129 -31.54 2.40 6.21
C ARG A 129 -32.43 1.41 5.46
N ALA A 130 -33.74 1.66 5.37
CA ALA A 130 -34.69 0.77 4.71
C ALA A 130 -34.56 0.76 3.18
N LYS A 131 -34.09 1.86 2.57
CA LYS A 131 -33.98 1.99 1.10
C LYS A 131 -32.68 1.45 0.49
N GLU A 132 -31.66 1.09 1.28
CA GLU A 132 -30.32 0.69 0.80
C GLU A 132 -29.65 1.68 -0.20
N GLN A 133 -30.15 2.92 -0.29
CA GLN A 133 -29.68 3.92 -1.25
C GLN A 133 -28.25 4.38 -0.94
N GLN A 134 -27.44 4.47 -2.00
CA GLN A 134 -26.10 5.04 -1.94
C GLN A 134 -26.17 6.55 -2.20
N PHE A 135 -25.34 7.33 -1.52
CA PHE A 135 -25.25 8.78 -1.71
C PHE A 135 -23.85 9.18 -2.12
N TYR A 136 -23.73 10.07 -3.11
CA TYR A 136 -22.44 10.59 -3.54
C TYR A 136 -22.46 12.08 -3.87
N THR A 137 -21.33 12.75 -3.59
CA THR A 137 -21.11 14.14 -3.98
C THR A 137 -20.60 14.21 -5.42
N VAL A 138 -21.20 15.07 -6.24
CA VAL A 138 -20.73 15.39 -7.60
C VAL A 138 -20.27 16.84 -7.63
N LEU A 139 -19.04 17.08 -8.05
CA LEU A 139 -18.50 18.42 -8.21
C LEU A 139 -19.02 19.03 -9.51
N LEU A 140 -19.62 20.21 -9.44
CA LEU A 140 -19.99 21.00 -10.60
C LEU A 140 -19.16 22.29 -10.60
N ALA A 141 -18.22 22.40 -11.55
CA ALA A 141 -17.42 23.61 -11.72
C ALA A 141 -18.08 24.52 -12.77
N ASP A 142 -18.88 25.47 -12.27
CA ASP A 142 -19.70 26.40 -13.05
C ASP A 142 -19.73 27.78 -12.35
N ASP A 143 -19.41 28.85 -13.08
CA ASP A 143 -19.41 30.22 -12.57
C ASP A 143 -20.70 31.00 -12.90
N SER A 144 -21.71 30.32 -13.45
CA SER A 144 -23.03 30.88 -13.74
C SER A 144 -23.75 31.30 -12.46
N PRO A 145 -24.43 32.47 -12.44
CA PRO A 145 -25.26 32.86 -11.30
C PRO A 145 -26.37 31.82 -11.06
N THR A 146 -26.64 31.44 -9.82
CA THR A 146 -27.77 30.55 -9.46
C THR A 146 -29.13 31.10 -9.84
N ALA A 147 -29.26 32.42 -10.00
CA ALA A 147 -30.47 33.09 -10.48
C ALA A 147 -30.56 33.21 -12.01
N ALA A 148 -29.59 32.66 -12.75
CA ALA A 148 -29.63 32.66 -14.20
C ALA A 148 -30.78 31.76 -14.71
N PRO A 149 -31.50 32.14 -15.78
CA PRO A 149 -32.37 31.23 -16.49
C PRO A 149 -31.55 30.00 -16.92
N GLU A 150 -32.07 28.79 -16.74
CA GLU A 150 -31.40 27.54 -17.14
C GLU A 150 -30.10 27.23 -16.36
N SER A 151 -30.09 27.48 -15.04
CA SER A 151 -29.00 27.02 -14.17
C SER A 151 -28.81 25.51 -14.29
N LEU A 152 -27.64 25.06 -14.77
CA LEU A 152 -27.31 23.65 -14.91
C LEU A 152 -27.46 22.89 -13.58
N ALA A 153 -27.08 23.52 -12.47
CA ALA A 153 -27.23 22.93 -11.14
C ALA A 153 -28.70 22.62 -10.81
N GLU A 154 -29.61 23.56 -11.06
CA GLU A 154 -31.04 23.35 -10.83
C GLU A 154 -31.62 22.33 -11.80
N CYS A 155 -31.27 22.38 -13.09
CA CYS A 155 -31.73 21.38 -14.06
C CYS A 155 -31.30 19.96 -13.69
N LEU A 156 -30.07 19.76 -13.21
CA LEU A 156 -29.60 18.47 -12.72
C LEU A 156 -30.30 18.03 -11.42
N ARG A 157 -30.63 18.97 -10.53
CA ARG A 157 -31.38 18.69 -9.29
C ARG A 157 -32.82 18.30 -9.56
N GLU A 158 -33.47 18.89 -10.56
CA GLU A 158 -34.84 18.58 -11.01
C GLU A 158 -34.97 17.17 -11.59
N LEU A 159 -33.89 16.61 -12.14
CA LEU A 159 -33.86 15.26 -12.70
C LEU A 159 -33.74 14.15 -11.64
N ARG A 160 -33.51 14.50 -10.37
CA ARG A 160 -33.33 13.50 -9.32
C ARG A 160 -34.63 12.78 -9.00
N ASP A 161 -34.57 11.45 -9.02
CA ASP A 161 -35.67 10.59 -8.57
C ASP A 161 -35.37 10.03 -7.16
N PRO A 162 -36.22 10.30 -6.15
CA PRO A 162 -36.07 9.72 -4.81
C PRO A 162 -36.17 8.18 -4.74
N SER A 163 -36.51 7.52 -5.85
CA SER A 163 -36.53 6.07 -6.01
C SER A 163 -35.25 5.47 -6.60
N ASP A 164 -34.33 6.30 -7.12
CA ASP A 164 -33.03 5.82 -7.63
C ASP A 164 -32.20 5.16 -6.53
N ASP A 165 -31.50 4.08 -6.87
CA ASP A 165 -30.56 3.37 -6.00
C ASP A 165 -29.32 4.21 -5.64
N VAL A 166 -28.97 5.14 -6.52
CA VAL A 166 -27.88 6.10 -6.35
C VAL A 166 -28.45 7.51 -6.30
N GLN A 167 -28.27 8.18 -5.16
CA GLN A 167 -28.62 9.58 -4.95
C GLN A 167 -27.38 10.45 -5.08
N ILE A 168 -27.50 11.59 -5.77
CA ILE A 168 -26.40 12.56 -5.90
C ILE A 168 -26.81 13.96 -5.44
N GLU A 169 -25.85 14.71 -4.95
CA GLU A 169 -25.97 16.16 -4.71
C GLU A 169 -24.74 16.89 -5.24
N LEU A 170 -24.96 18.15 -5.65
CA LEU A 170 -23.99 18.95 -6.38
C LEU A 170 -23.23 19.90 -5.44
N LEU A 171 -21.92 19.73 -5.39
CA LEU A 171 -21.01 20.72 -4.82
C LEU A 171 -20.59 21.69 -5.92
N VAL A 172 -21.06 22.94 -5.86
CA VAL A 172 -20.80 23.93 -6.91
C VAL A 172 -19.58 24.78 -6.58
N VAL A 173 -18.64 24.91 -7.54
CA VAL A 173 -17.45 25.75 -7.45
C VAL A 173 -17.28 26.62 -8.69
N THR A 174 -16.58 27.74 -8.60
CA THR A 174 -16.63 28.80 -9.63
C THR A 174 -15.31 29.04 -10.37
N SER A 175 -14.28 28.24 -10.12
CA SER A 175 -12.96 28.37 -10.78
C SER A 175 -12.21 27.05 -10.86
N VAL A 176 -11.22 26.96 -11.74
CA VAL A 176 -10.34 25.77 -11.84
C VAL A 176 -9.56 25.55 -10.54
N GLU A 177 -9.04 26.62 -9.94
CA GLU A 177 -8.37 26.53 -8.63
C GLU A 177 -9.31 25.99 -7.53
N ASP A 178 -10.58 26.43 -7.49
CA ASP A 178 -11.56 25.90 -6.53
C ASP A 178 -11.89 24.42 -6.81
N ALA A 179 -12.01 24.03 -8.08
CA ALA A 179 -12.31 22.67 -8.49
C ALA A 179 -11.20 21.68 -8.12
N ILE A 180 -9.94 22.00 -8.43
CA ILE A 180 -8.78 21.20 -8.01
C ILE A 180 -8.70 21.15 -6.48
N THR A 181 -8.99 22.26 -5.80
CA THR A 181 -8.99 22.30 -4.33
C THR A 181 -10.09 21.39 -3.77
N ALA A 182 -11.31 21.42 -4.30
CA ALA A 182 -12.38 20.54 -3.86
C ALA A 182 -12.00 19.06 -3.98
N VAL A 183 -11.50 18.63 -5.15
CA VAL A 183 -11.08 17.24 -5.40
C VAL A 183 -9.92 16.79 -4.50
N ALA A 184 -9.00 17.70 -4.17
CA ALA A 184 -7.89 17.40 -3.26
C ALA A 184 -8.35 17.20 -1.81
N LEU A 185 -9.47 17.82 -1.39
CA LEU A 185 -9.86 17.91 0.01
C LEU A 185 -11.08 17.08 0.38
N ASN A 186 -12.04 16.94 -0.51
CA ASN A 186 -13.26 16.21 -0.25
C ASN A 186 -13.21 14.81 -0.86
N GLY A 187 -13.01 13.81 -0.01
CA GLY A 187 -13.02 12.40 -0.41
C GLY A 187 -14.36 11.90 -0.93
N GLU A 188 -15.46 12.55 -0.53
CA GLU A 188 -16.85 12.20 -0.90
C GLU A 188 -17.17 12.50 -2.37
N ILE A 189 -16.37 13.36 -3.02
CA ILE A 189 -16.53 13.66 -4.45
C ILE A 189 -16.25 12.38 -5.25
N GLN A 190 -17.24 11.94 -6.03
CA GLN A 190 -17.17 10.74 -6.87
C GLN A 190 -17.18 11.04 -8.37
N ALA A 191 -17.59 12.23 -8.78
CA ALA A 191 -17.50 12.68 -10.17
C ALA A 191 -17.32 14.20 -10.24
N ALA A 192 -16.78 14.71 -11.34
CA ALA A 192 -16.64 16.14 -11.59
C ALA A 192 -17.10 16.53 -13.00
N ILE A 193 -17.93 17.57 -13.08
CA ILE A 193 -18.40 18.19 -14.31
C ILE A 193 -17.73 19.56 -14.41
N ILE A 194 -16.94 19.78 -15.47
CA ILE A 194 -16.13 20.98 -15.66
C ILE A 194 -16.59 21.74 -16.89
N ARG A 195 -16.92 23.04 -16.75
CA ARG A 195 -17.16 23.91 -17.91
C ARG A 195 -15.83 24.37 -18.52
N HIS A 196 -15.72 24.32 -19.85
CA HIS A 196 -14.45 24.58 -20.56
C HIS A 196 -13.90 26.01 -20.39
N ASP A 197 -14.78 27.01 -20.23
CA ASP A 197 -14.47 28.44 -20.18
C ASP A 197 -14.39 29.00 -18.75
N LEU A 198 -14.30 28.12 -17.76
CA LEU A 198 -14.19 28.44 -16.34
C LEU A 198 -12.91 29.25 -16.07
N PRO A 199 -12.95 30.32 -15.24
CA PRO A 199 -11.75 31.07 -14.92
C PRO A 199 -10.73 30.21 -14.18
N LEU A 200 -9.45 30.32 -14.57
CA LEU A 200 -8.36 29.62 -13.87
C LEU A 200 -8.36 29.93 -12.37
N ARG A 201 -8.43 31.22 -12.02
CA ARG A 201 -8.21 31.71 -10.64
C ARG A 201 -9.50 31.85 -9.85
N SER A 202 -9.44 31.48 -8.58
CA SER A 202 -10.51 31.73 -7.62
C SER A 202 -10.60 33.22 -7.29
N ARG A 203 -11.83 33.75 -7.20
CA ARG A 203 -12.08 35.14 -6.78
C ARG A 203 -11.68 35.38 -5.33
N ASP A 204 -11.84 34.34 -4.49
CA ASP A 204 -11.61 34.39 -3.05
C ASP A 204 -10.61 33.32 -2.62
N ARG A 205 -9.39 33.41 -3.17
CA ARG A 205 -8.31 32.45 -2.90
C ARG A 205 -7.97 32.41 -1.41
N VAL A 206 -8.10 31.24 -0.79
CA VAL A 206 -7.76 31.05 0.64
C VAL A 206 -6.27 30.77 0.81
N PRO A 207 -5.67 31.09 1.99
CA PRO A 207 -4.26 30.82 2.26
C PRO A 207 -3.84 29.38 1.97
N LEU A 208 -4.78 28.45 2.12
CA LEU A 208 -4.58 27.05 1.84
C LEU A 208 -4.29 26.72 0.38
N MET A 209 -4.96 27.41 -0.54
CA MET A 209 -4.74 27.25 -1.98
C MET A 209 -3.34 27.67 -2.37
N THR A 210 -2.72 28.60 -1.65
CA THR A 210 -1.31 28.93 -1.87
C THR A 210 -0.39 27.76 -1.55
N THR A 211 -0.68 26.99 -0.51
CA THR A 211 0.07 25.77 -0.15
C THR A 211 -0.20 24.63 -1.12
N LEU A 212 -1.45 24.48 -1.57
CA LEU A 212 -1.85 23.40 -2.46
C LEU A 212 -1.47 23.64 -3.92
N LEU A 213 -1.66 24.86 -4.44
CA LEU A 213 -1.59 25.21 -5.87
C LEU A 213 -0.41 26.12 -6.23
N GLY A 214 0.36 26.60 -5.23
CA GLY A 214 1.50 27.52 -5.40
C GLY A 214 1.14 29.01 -5.24
N ALA A 215 2.13 29.89 -5.33
CA ALA A 215 1.94 31.34 -5.23
C ALA A 215 1.23 31.93 -6.47
N ASN A 216 0.60 33.10 -6.30
CA ASN A 216 -0.19 33.76 -7.35
C ASN A 216 0.65 34.78 -8.12
N ASP A 217 1.76 34.33 -8.72
CA ASP A 217 2.81 35.23 -9.20
C ASP A 217 2.79 35.45 -10.73
N GLN A 218 1.92 34.74 -11.47
CA GLN A 218 1.84 34.83 -12.93
C GLN A 218 0.71 35.75 -13.41
N VAL A 219 1.05 36.69 -14.31
CA VAL A 219 0.07 37.52 -15.04
C VAL A 219 -0.76 36.63 -15.95
N ILE A 220 -2.09 36.67 -15.79
CA ILE A 220 -3.04 35.86 -16.55
C ILE A 220 -3.00 36.29 -18.02
N ALA A 221 -2.67 35.37 -18.93
CA ALA A 221 -2.99 35.54 -20.33
C ALA A 221 -4.52 35.52 -20.48
N THR A 222 -5.10 36.46 -21.21
CA THR A 222 -6.56 36.58 -21.43
C THR A 222 -7.17 35.45 -22.27
N ASP A 223 -6.34 34.49 -22.69
CA ASP A 223 -6.75 33.35 -23.50
C ASP A 223 -7.22 32.21 -22.60
N ARG A 224 -8.56 32.09 -22.46
CA ARG A 224 -9.25 31.09 -21.61
C ARG A 224 -9.29 29.69 -22.22
N THR A 225 -8.70 29.49 -23.40
CA THR A 225 -9.06 28.39 -24.30
C THR A 225 -8.68 26.98 -23.82
N HIS A 226 -7.85 26.82 -22.77
CA HIS A 226 -7.33 25.49 -22.39
C HIS A 226 -7.16 25.26 -20.88
N ASP A 227 -7.75 26.10 -20.03
CA ASP A 227 -7.63 25.97 -18.56
C ASP A 227 -8.24 24.65 -18.04
N TRP A 228 -9.23 24.12 -18.76
CA TRP A 228 -9.88 22.85 -18.49
C TRP A 228 -8.94 21.65 -18.67
N VAL A 229 -8.02 21.67 -19.64
CA VAL A 229 -7.02 20.59 -19.82
C VAL A 229 -6.16 20.45 -18.56
N GLU A 230 -5.62 21.58 -18.09
CA GLU A 230 -4.82 21.63 -16.88
C GLU A 230 -5.62 21.21 -15.64
N CYS A 231 -6.91 21.57 -15.58
CA CYS A 231 -7.83 21.12 -14.53
C CYS A 231 -7.95 19.59 -14.50
N GLY A 232 -8.31 18.98 -15.63
CA GLY A 232 -8.46 17.53 -15.74
C GLY A 232 -7.18 16.78 -15.41
N GLU A 233 -6.03 17.26 -15.89
CA GLU A 233 -4.75 16.61 -15.64
C GLU A 233 -4.41 16.55 -14.14
N TRP A 234 -4.64 17.65 -13.41
CA TRP A 234 -4.44 17.68 -11.97
C TRP A 234 -5.47 16.83 -11.22
N MET A 235 -6.73 16.80 -11.68
CA MET A 235 -7.74 15.92 -11.09
C MET A 235 -7.39 14.45 -11.26
N ARG A 236 -6.91 14.02 -12.43
CA ARG A 236 -6.43 12.64 -12.65
C ARG A 236 -5.20 12.32 -11.81
N GLU A 237 -4.30 13.28 -11.64
CA GLU A 237 -3.11 13.10 -10.80
C GLU A 237 -3.46 12.97 -9.31
N LEU A 238 -4.52 13.63 -8.83
CA LEU A 238 -5.00 13.53 -7.46
C LEU A 238 -5.90 12.31 -7.23
N ARG A 239 -6.96 12.19 -8.04
CA ARG A 239 -8.07 11.24 -7.93
C ARG A 239 -8.35 10.58 -9.30
N PRO A 240 -7.52 9.63 -9.77
CA PRO A 240 -7.67 9.03 -11.09
C PRO A 240 -8.96 8.23 -11.26
N HIS A 241 -9.55 7.74 -10.16
CA HIS A 241 -10.73 6.87 -10.16
C HIS A 241 -12.07 7.58 -10.14
N ILE A 242 -12.12 8.92 -10.02
CA ILE A 242 -13.39 9.65 -10.15
C ILE A 242 -13.66 9.95 -11.61
N ASP A 243 -14.94 9.95 -11.99
CA ASP A 243 -15.35 10.21 -13.37
C ASP A 243 -15.28 11.72 -13.67
N LEU A 244 -14.67 12.11 -14.80
CA LEU A 244 -14.49 13.49 -15.24
C LEU A 244 -15.28 13.76 -16.52
N TYR A 245 -16.14 14.76 -16.49
CA TYR A 245 -16.99 15.18 -17.61
C TYR A 245 -16.70 16.63 -18.01
N LEU A 246 -16.57 16.90 -19.30
CA LEU A 246 -16.35 18.24 -19.84
C LEU A 246 -17.64 18.76 -20.47
N LEU A 247 -18.02 20.01 -20.16
CA LEU A 247 -19.08 20.74 -20.86
C LEU A 247 -18.43 21.83 -21.72
N THR A 248 -18.64 21.76 -23.04
CA THR A 248 -18.05 22.69 -24.00
C THR A 248 -19.07 23.32 -24.94
N ASP A 249 -18.89 24.60 -25.24
CA ASP A 249 -19.62 25.33 -26.28
C ASP A 249 -18.79 25.51 -27.57
N GLU A 250 -17.55 25.00 -27.59
CA GLU A 250 -16.64 25.11 -28.73
C GLU A 250 -17.12 24.33 -29.94
N SER A 251 -17.01 24.95 -31.12
CA SER A 251 -17.50 24.34 -32.35
C SER A 251 -16.73 23.05 -32.66
N ILE A 252 -17.46 21.95 -32.81
CA ILE A 252 -16.95 20.66 -33.30
C ILE A 252 -16.28 20.80 -34.69
N ALA A 253 -16.60 21.86 -35.44
CA ALA A 253 -16.02 22.13 -36.76
C ALA A 253 -14.67 22.87 -36.72
N ALA A 254 -14.21 23.30 -35.55
CA ALA A 254 -12.86 23.85 -35.41
C ALA A 254 -11.84 22.71 -35.43
N GLU A 255 -10.75 22.87 -36.20
CA GLU A 255 -9.59 21.96 -36.10
C GLU A 255 -8.94 22.17 -34.73
N THR A 256 -9.23 21.28 -33.78
CA THR A 256 -8.49 21.20 -32.52
C THR A 256 -7.13 20.56 -32.79
N GLU A 257 -6.04 21.16 -32.30
CA GLU A 257 -4.73 20.49 -32.21
C GLU A 257 -4.86 19.16 -31.44
N ASP A 258 -3.87 18.27 -31.47
CA ASP A 258 -3.88 16.97 -30.75
C ASP A 258 -4.08 17.15 -29.22
N GLU A 259 -5.33 17.35 -28.78
CA GLU A 259 -5.70 17.56 -27.39
C GLU A 259 -5.63 16.26 -26.59
N PRO A 260 -5.16 16.29 -25.33
CA PRO A 260 -5.12 15.11 -24.48
C PRO A 260 -6.53 14.58 -24.14
N ASP A 261 -6.70 13.27 -24.23
CA ASP A 261 -7.89 12.56 -23.76
C ASP A 261 -7.88 12.42 -22.22
N VAL A 262 -8.31 13.48 -21.52
CA VAL A 262 -8.29 13.56 -20.05
C VAL A 262 -9.66 13.29 -19.42
N TYR A 263 -10.74 13.58 -20.15
CA TYR A 263 -12.12 13.51 -19.69
C TYR A 263 -12.79 12.25 -20.21
N ASP A 264 -13.58 11.58 -19.37
CA ASP A 264 -14.25 10.34 -19.75
C ASP A 264 -15.33 10.57 -20.82
N ARG A 265 -15.95 11.75 -20.82
CA ARG A 265 -16.93 12.17 -21.84
C ARG A 265 -17.04 13.70 -21.93
N THR A 266 -17.20 14.20 -23.15
CA THR A 266 -17.45 15.62 -23.45
C THR A 266 -18.89 15.83 -23.93
N PHE A 267 -19.54 16.86 -23.41
CA PHE A 267 -20.91 17.26 -23.74
C PHE A 267 -20.91 18.62 -24.44
N TYR A 268 -21.70 18.74 -25.51
CA TYR A 268 -21.77 19.96 -26.33
C TYR A 268 -23.05 20.75 -26.04
N ARG A 269 -22.88 21.97 -25.49
CA ARG A 269 -23.97 22.83 -25.00
C ARG A 269 -24.87 22.15 -23.96
N LEU A 270 -25.75 22.91 -23.31
CA LEU A 270 -26.79 22.39 -22.43
C LEU A 270 -27.94 21.67 -23.17
N ASN A 271 -27.71 21.17 -24.38
CA ASN A 271 -28.75 20.61 -25.24
C ASN A 271 -29.39 19.34 -24.66
N ASP A 272 -28.68 18.59 -23.82
CA ASP A 272 -29.19 17.36 -23.19
C ASP A 272 -28.65 17.15 -21.76
N VAL A 273 -29.21 17.90 -20.80
CA VAL A 273 -28.91 17.73 -19.37
C VAL A 273 -29.30 16.33 -18.86
N THR A 274 -30.26 15.67 -19.52
CA THR A 274 -30.72 14.33 -19.16
C THR A 274 -29.67 13.25 -19.48
N ASP A 275 -29.03 13.33 -20.63
CA ASP A 275 -27.91 12.44 -20.99
C ASP A 275 -26.70 12.66 -20.09
N LEU A 276 -26.37 13.91 -19.74
CA LEU A 276 -25.33 14.21 -18.76
C LEU A 276 -25.63 13.57 -17.40
N TYR A 277 -26.82 13.79 -16.85
CA TYR A 277 -27.25 13.20 -15.58
C TYR A 277 -27.18 11.66 -15.61
N SER A 278 -27.72 11.05 -16.67
CA SER A 278 -27.73 9.60 -16.85
C SER A 278 -26.31 9.02 -16.96
N THR A 279 -25.39 9.75 -17.62
CA THR A 279 -23.98 9.35 -17.72
C THR A 279 -23.29 9.38 -16.38
N VAL A 280 -23.49 10.45 -15.59
CA VAL A 280 -22.91 10.57 -14.25
C VAL A 280 -23.35 9.40 -13.37
N LEU A 281 -24.66 9.10 -13.34
CA LEU A 281 -25.18 7.95 -12.59
C LEU A 281 -24.61 6.63 -13.10
N ALA A 282 -24.50 6.45 -14.42
CA ALA A 282 -23.94 5.23 -15.01
C ALA A 282 -22.46 5.02 -14.65
N GLY A 283 -21.63 6.07 -14.64
CA GLY A 283 -20.23 6.01 -14.22
C GLY A 283 -20.09 5.57 -12.76
N ILE A 284 -20.85 6.20 -11.86
CA ILE A 284 -20.87 5.86 -10.44
C ILE A 284 -21.35 4.42 -10.22
N ARG A 285 -22.47 4.01 -10.84
CA ARG A 285 -22.98 2.63 -10.78
C ARG A 285 -21.96 1.63 -11.29
N ASN A 286 -21.29 1.94 -12.41
CA ASN A 286 -20.24 1.10 -12.95
C ASN A 286 -19.09 0.94 -11.96
N ARG A 287 -18.57 2.00 -11.33
CA ARG A 287 -17.48 1.87 -10.34
C ARG A 287 -17.92 1.17 -9.06
N TYR A 288 -19.15 1.41 -8.60
CA TYR A 288 -19.74 0.75 -7.44
C TYR A 288 -20.00 -0.75 -7.66
N ALA A 289 -20.28 -1.18 -8.89
CA ALA A 289 -20.60 -2.58 -9.14
C ALA A 289 -19.48 -3.53 -8.68
N THR A 290 -19.87 -4.69 -8.17
CA THR A 290 -18.99 -5.79 -7.79
C THR A 290 -19.42 -7.02 -8.56
N PRO A 291 -18.98 -7.16 -9.83
CA PRO A 291 -19.54 -8.14 -10.76
C PRO A 291 -19.65 -9.54 -10.18
N PHE A 292 -18.63 -9.99 -9.44
CA PHE A 292 -18.61 -11.32 -8.85
C PHE A 292 -19.44 -11.41 -7.57
N PHE A 293 -19.33 -10.43 -6.67
CA PHE A 293 -20.13 -10.44 -5.43
C PHE A 293 -21.64 -10.28 -5.72
N ASP A 294 -22.01 -9.46 -6.70
CA ASP A 294 -23.40 -9.24 -7.11
C ASP A 294 -23.97 -10.53 -7.73
N ALA A 295 -23.20 -11.21 -8.58
CA ALA A 295 -23.56 -12.53 -9.10
C ALA A 295 -23.73 -13.57 -7.98
N LEU A 296 -22.83 -13.56 -6.98
CA LEU A 296 -22.90 -14.44 -5.82
C LEU A 296 -24.15 -14.17 -4.95
N ARG A 297 -24.49 -12.90 -4.73
CA ARG A 297 -25.73 -12.48 -4.05
C ARG A 297 -26.96 -12.97 -4.79
N ALA A 298 -27.01 -12.77 -6.11
CA ALA A 298 -28.11 -13.23 -6.96
C ALA A 298 -28.27 -14.75 -6.91
N TYR A 299 -27.16 -15.50 -6.99
CA TYR A 299 -27.16 -16.96 -6.83
C TYR A 299 -27.65 -17.39 -5.44
N ALA A 300 -27.19 -16.72 -4.39
CA ALA A 300 -27.58 -17.02 -3.01
C ALA A 300 -29.08 -16.74 -2.76
N ALA A 301 -29.68 -15.75 -3.44
CA ALA A 301 -31.11 -15.45 -3.36
C ALA A 301 -31.98 -16.38 -4.22
N ALA A 302 -31.44 -16.93 -5.32
CA ALA A 302 -32.20 -17.76 -6.25
C ALA A 302 -32.69 -19.08 -5.60
N PRO A 303 -33.92 -19.55 -5.92
CA PRO A 303 -34.38 -20.87 -5.53
C PRO A 303 -33.71 -21.94 -6.39
N VAL A 304 -32.86 -22.77 -5.78
CA VAL A 304 -32.07 -23.80 -6.49
C VAL A 304 -32.35 -25.18 -5.88
N GLY A 305 -32.71 -26.15 -6.73
CA GLY A 305 -32.85 -27.56 -6.36
C GLY A 305 -31.50 -28.25 -6.21
N GLN A 306 -31.38 -29.23 -5.30
CA GLN A 306 -30.08 -29.73 -4.85
C GLN A 306 -29.80 -31.18 -5.21
N PHE A 307 -28.89 -31.37 -6.17
CA PHE A 307 -28.26 -32.65 -6.52
C PHE A 307 -26.77 -32.48 -6.86
N HIS A 308 -26.17 -31.37 -6.42
CA HIS A 308 -24.77 -31.05 -6.65
C HIS A 308 -23.85 -31.83 -5.70
N ALA A 309 -22.57 -31.98 -6.06
CA ALA A 309 -21.57 -32.73 -5.27
C ALA A 309 -21.22 -32.11 -3.90
N LEU A 310 -21.72 -30.91 -3.58
CA LEU A 310 -21.45 -30.21 -2.32
C LEU A 310 -22.50 -30.57 -1.26
N PRO A 311 -22.17 -31.36 -0.22
CA PRO A 311 -23.12 -31.81 0.79
C PRO A 311 -23.57 -30.69 1.73
N VAL A 312 -22.86 -29.54 1.76
CA VAL A 312 -23.30 -28.35 2.51
C VAL A 312 -24.69 -27.92 2.06
N ALA A 313 -25.04 -28.13 0.78
CA ALA A 313 -26.44 -28.15 0.36
C ALA A 313 -27.17 -26.84 0.76
N ARG A 314 -26.54 -25.68 0.51
CA ARG A 314 -27.01 -24.36 0.94
C ARG A 314 -27.35 -24.27 2.44
N GLY A 315 -26.59 -24.99 3.26
CA GLY A 315 -26.74 -25.13 4.70
C GLY A 315 -27.66 -26.27 5.16
N ALA A 316 -28.35 -26.99 4.27
CA ALA A 316 -29.34 -27.99 4.68
C ALA A 316 -28.74 -29.10 5.55
N SER A 317 -27.54 -29.59 5.23
CA SER A 317 -26.87 -30.62 6.06
C SER A 317 -26.39 -30.09 7.41
N ILE A 318 -26.21 -28.78 7.54
CA ILE A 318 -25.79 -28.10 8.77
C ILE A 318 -27.03 -27.87 9.66
N PHE A 319 -28.04 -27.19 9.13
CA PHE A 319 -29.23 -26.82 9.90
C PHE A 319 -30.12 -28.01 10.28
N ASN A 320 -30.13 -29.08 9.47
CA ASN A 320 -30.85 -30.32 9.80
C ASN A 320 -30.03 -31.29 10.67
N SER A 321 -28.74 -31.00 10.90
CA SER A 321 -27.90 -31.81 11.78
C SER A 321 -28.19 -31.47 13.23
N LYS A 322 -28.35 -32.51 14.06
CA LYS A 322 -28.50 -32.37 15.52
C LYS A 322 -27.23 -31.84 16.20
N SER A 323 -26.07 -31.92 15.54
CA SER A 323 -24.77 -31.60 16.12
C SER A 323 -24.02 -30.46 15.43
N LEU A 324 -24.54 -29.91 14.33
CA LEU A 324 -23.89 -28.82 13.58
C LEU A 324 -24.74 -27.55 13.50
N HIS A 325 -25.85 -27.49 14.24
CA HIS A 325 -26.73 -26.32 14.23
C HIS A 325 -25.99 -25.05 14.71
N ASP A 326 -25.08 -25.22 15.68
CA ASP A 326 -24.21 -24.18 16.22
C ASP A 326 -23.30 -23.53 15.16
N MET A 327 -22.81 -24.30 14.18
CA MET A 327 -22.06 -23.77 13.03
C MET A 327 -22.94 -22.83 12.18
N GLY A 328 -24.20 -23.22 11.97
CA GLY A 328 -25.19 -22.43 11.24
C GLY A 328 -25.52 -21.10 11.93
N GLU A 329 -25.72 -21.14 13.24
CA GLU A 329 -26.00 -19.97 14.07
C GLU A 329 -24.78 -19.04 14.17
N PHE A 330 -23.58 -19.61 14.33
CA PHE A 330 -22.34 -18.83 14.50
C PHE A 330 -21.98 -18.04 13.23
N TYR A 331 -21.97 -18.68 12.06
CA TYR A 331 -21.60 -18.00 10.81
C TYR A 331 -22.76 -17.30 10.11
N GLY A 332 -24.00 -17.69 10.42
CA GLY A 332 -25.19 -17.21 9.76
C GLY A 332 -25.49 -17.92 8.43
N ARG A 333 -26.75 -17.85 8.01
CA ARG A 333 -27.25 -18.64 6.86
C ARG A 333 -26.66 -18.21 5.51
N ASN A 334 -26.36 -16.92 5.33
CA ASN A 334 -25.96 -16.37 4.04
C ASN A 334 -24.65 -16.95 3.51
N ILE A 335 -23.68 -17.26 4.38
CA ILE A 335 -22.40 -17.86 3.94
C ILE A 335 -22.64 -19.22 3.29
N PHE A 336 -23.57 -20.01 3.82
CA PHE A 336 -23.90 -21.33 3.30
C PHE A 336 -24.77 -21.24 2.05
N MET A 337 -25.67 -20.25 1.98
CA MET A 337 -26.47 -20.00 0.77
C MET A 337 -25.60 -19.56 -0.42
N ALA A 338 -24.50 -18.87 -0.13
CA ALA A 338 -23.48 -18.46 -1.10
C ALA A 338 -22.41 -19.55 -1.34
N GLU A 339 -22.45 -20.69 -0.64
CA GLU A 339 -21.49 -21.78 -0.85
C GLU A 339 -21.86 -22.60 -2.09
N THR A 340 -20.96 -22.60 -3.08
CA THR A 340 -21.21 -23.17 -4.41
C THR A 340 -19.92 -23.36 -5.22
N SER A 341 -20.04 -23.94 -6.42
CA SER A 341 -18.98 -24.14 -7.40
C SER A 341 -19.40 -23.62 -8.78
N SER A 342 -18.41 -23.49 -9.69
CA SER A 342 -18.63 -23.10 -11.08
C SER A 342 -19.52 -24.08 -11.87
N THR A 343 -19.56 -25.35 -11.45
CA THR A 343 -20.40 -26.41 -12.05
C THR A 343 -21.89 -26.29 -11.76
N SER A 344 -22.30 -25.47 -10.79
CA SER A 344 -23.71 -25.26 -10.45
C SER A 344 -24.47 -24.41 -11.49
N GLY A 345 -23.77 -23.82 -12.46
CA GLY A 345 -24.33 -22.91 -13.46
C GLY A 345 -24.59 -21.50 -12.89
N GLY A 346 -24.41 -20.47 -13.73
CA GLY A 346 -24.66 -19.07 -13.35
C GLY A 346 -23.54 -18.36 -12.60
N LEU A 347 -22.42 -19.04 -12.29
CA LEU A 347 -21.22 -18.45 -11.71
C LEU A 347 -19.98 -18.82 -12.53
N ASP A 348 -19.02 -17.90 -12.58
CA ASP A 348 -17.80 -18.00 -13.38
C ASP A 348 -16.76 -18.98 -12.77
N SER A 349 -15.78 -19.41 -13.56
CA SER A 349 -14.70 -20.31 -13.12
C SER A 349 -13.42 -19.54 -12.86
N LEU A 350 -12.81 -19.67 -11.67
CA LEU A 350 -11.51 -19.02 -11.40
C LEU A 350 -10.38 -19.55 -12.30
N LEU A 351 -10.46 -20.83 -12.69
CA LEU A 351 -9.42 -21.48 -13.50
C LEU A 351 -9.49 -21.09 -14.98
N ASP A 352 -10.64 -20.59 -15.43
CA ASP A 352 -10.86 -20.14 -16.80
C ASP A 352 -11.96 -19.05 -16.80
N PRO A 353 -11.61 -17.83 -16.32
CA PRO A 353 -12.60 -16.79 -16.06
C PRO A 353 -13.02 -16.09 -17.36
N HIS A 354 -14.32 -16.14 -17.67
CA HIS A 354 -14.92 -15.48 -18.85
C HIS A 354 -16.11 -14.56 -18.52
N GLY A 355 -16.59 -14.56 -17.28
CA GLY A 355 -17.78 -13.85 -16.84
C GLY A 355 -17.51 -12.91 -15.66
N ALA A 356 -18.24 -13.11 -14.56
CA ALA A 356 -18.22 -12.20 -13.42
C ALA A 356 -16.85 -12.11 -12.71
N ILE A 357 -16.08 -13.20 -12.64
CA ILE A 357 -14.73 -13.17 -12.07
C ILE A 357 -13.81 -12.40 -13.02
N ARG A 358 -13.92 -12.64 -14.34
CA ARG A 358 -13.14 -11.91 -15.33
C ARG A 358 -13.39 -10.40 -15.25
N ALA A 359 -14.66 -9.99 -15.21
CA ALA A 359 -15.04 -8.58 -15.06
C ALA A 359 -14.51 -7.98 -13.75
N ALA A 360 -14.55 -8.72 -12.63
CA ALA A 360 -13.98 -8.26 -11.36
C ALA A 360 -12.46 -8.11 -11.43
N MET A 361 -11.75 -9.03 -12.09
CA MET A 361 -10.30 -8.95 -12.34
C MET A 361 -9.93 -7.78 -13.25
N ASP A 362 -10.70 -7.53 -14.31
CA ASP A 362 -10.47 -6.40 -15.23
C ASP A 362 -10.66 -5.06 -14.50
N LYS A 363 -11.70 -4.94 -13.67
CA LYS A 363 -11.89 -3.75 -12.82
C LYS A 363 -10.76 -3.60 -11.81
N ALA A 364 -10.26 -4.68 -11.23
CA ALA A 364 -9.08 -4.62 -10.37
C ALA A 364 -7.81 -4.19 -11.14
N ALA A 365 -7.63 -4.61 -12.39
CA ALA A 365 -6.52 -4.13 -13.21
C ALA A 365 -6.57 -2.60 -13.39
N VAL A 366 -7.76 -2.02 -13.58
CA VAL A 366 -7.96 -0.56 -13.63
C VAL A 366 -7.62 0.10 -12.28
N THR A 367 -8.15 -0.41 -11.16
CA THR A 367 -7.91 0.15 -9.80
C THR A 367 -6.41 0.25 -9.45
N TRP A 368 -5.61 -0.74 -9.81
CA TRP A 368 -4.17 -0.78 -9.50
C TRP A 368 -3.26 -0.44 -10.69
N ASN A 369 -3.81 0.11 -11.78
CA ASN A 369 -3.07 0.51 -12.99
C ASN A 369 -2.21 -0.61 -13.62
N ALA A 370 -2.74 -1.82 -13.62
CA ALA A 370 -2.13 -3.00 -14.24
C ALA A 370 -2.73 -3.29 -15.61
N ASN A 371 -2.00 -3.99 -16.49
CA ASN A 371 -2.59 -4.51 -17.73
C ASN A 371 -3.46 -5.74 -17.48
N ALA A 372 -3.16 -6.52 -16.44
CA ALA A 372 -3.96 -7.65 -16.00
C ALA A 372 -3.84 -7.85 -14.48
N THR A 373 -4.91 -8.34 -13.87
CA THR A 373 -4.92 -8.75 -12.45
C THR A 373 -5.46 -10.17 -12.32
N TYR A 374 -4.85 -10.98 -11.44
CA TYR A 374 -5.32 -12.31 -11.09
C TYR A 374 -5.69 -12.37 -9.60
N PHE A 375 -6.84 -12.96 -9.29
CA PHE A 375 -7.25 -13.25 -7.92
C PHE A 375 -6.65 -14.57 -7.43
N VAL A 376 -6.10 -14.55 -6.22
CA VAL A 376 -5.43 -15.69 -5.59
C VAL A 376 -6.10 -15.97 -4.24
N THR A 377 -6.53 -17.22 -4.04
CA THR A 377 -7.30 -17.64 -2.85
C THR A 377 -6.47 -18.36 -1.79
N ASN A 378 -5.14 -18.35 -1.91
CA ASN A 378 -4.22 -18.99 -0.95
C ASN A 378 -3.07 -18.05 -0.51
N GLY A 379 -3.39 -16.76 -0.44
CA GLY A 379 -2.54 -15.67 0.05
C GLY A 379 -1.39 -15.30 -0.89
N THR A 380 -0.72 -14.19 -0.58
CA THR A 380 0.47 -13.74 -1.34
C THR A 380 1.60 -14.75 -1.33
N SER A 381 1.63 -15.63 -0.32
CA SER A 381 2.57 -16.76 -0.31
C SER A 381 2.43 -17.63 -1.56
N THR A 382 1.24 -17.76 -2.12
CA THR A 382 0.98 -18.51 -3.34
C THR A 382 1.16 -17.64 -4.58
N ALA A 383 0.72 -16.37 -4.51
CA ALA A 383 0.94 -15.38 -5.55
C ALA A 383 2.44 -15.27 -5.95
N ASN A 384 3.33 -15.19 -4.96
CA ASN A 384 4.77 -15.13 -5.19
C ASN A 384 5.29 -16.38 -5.91
N LYS A 385 4.81 -17.58 -5.54
CA LYS A 385 5.22 -18.84 -6.20
C LYS A 385 4.75 -18.89 -7.65
N ILE A 386 3.54 -18.42 -7.93
CA ILE A 386 3.00 -18.33 -9.29
C ILE A 386 3.92 -17.46 -10.16
N VAL A 387 4.25 -16.24 -9.69
CA VAL A 387 5.11 -15.32 -10.46
C VAL A 387 6.51 -15.89 -10.66
N VAL A 388 7.14 -16.42 -9.60
CA VAL A 388 8.48 -17.00 -9.69
C VAL A 388 8.50 -18.19 -10.64
N GLN A 389 7.55 -19.13 -10.51
CA GLN A 389 7.48 -20.30 -11.39
C GLN A 389 7.17 -19.93 -12.84
N ALA A 390 6.33 -18.92 -13.08
CA ALA A 390 5.97 -18.49 -14.43
C ALA A 390 7.15 -17.88 -15.20
N LEU A 391 8.04 -17.17 -14.49
CA LEU A 391 9.05 -16.30 -15.10
C LEU A 391 10.48 -16.84 -15.02
N THR A 392 10.69 -17.97 -14.35
CA THR A 392 12.02 -18.55 -14.15
C THR A 392 12.04 -20.03 -14.50
N ARG A 393 13.23 -20.52 -14.84
CA ARG A 393 13.51 -21.92 -15.17
C ARG A 393 14.67 -22.44 -14.32
N PRO A 394 14.85 -23.76 -14.24
CA PRO A 394 16.00 -24.34 -13.56
C PRO A 394 17.32 -23.75 -14.07
N GLY A 395 18.13 -23.22 -13.16
CA GLY A 395 19.44 -22.62 -13.47
C GLY A 395 19.43 -21.13 -13.86
N ASP A 396 18.26 -20.51 -14.00
CA ASP A 396 18.16 -19.03 -14.07
C ASP A 396 18.60 -18.40 -12.74
N ILE A 397 19.14 -17.19 -12.80
CA ILE A 397 19.60 -16.43 -11.62
C ILE A 397 18.51 -15.41 -11.25
N VAL A 398 18.18 -15.36 -9.96
CA VAL A 398 17.23 -14.41 -9.38
C VAL A 398 17.94 -13.60 -8.31
N LEU A 399 18.03 -12.29 -8.52
CA LEU A 399 18.49 -11.35 -7.50
C LEU A 399 17.34 -11.14 -6.52
N ILE A 400 17.58 -11.42 -5.25
CA ILE A 400 16.52 -11.46 -4.23
C ILE A 400 16.90 -10.65 -3.01
N ASP A 401 15.98 -9.77 -2.58
CA ASP A 401 16.04 -9.10 -1.29
C ASP A 401 16.15 -10.13 -0.17
N ARG A 402 17.21 -10.01 0.63
CA ARG A 402 17.46 -10.89 1.77
C ARG A 402 16.30 -10.90 2.77
N ASN A 403 15.63 -9.77 2.98
CA ASN A 403 14.55 -9.64 3.97
C ASN A 403 13.18 -9.98 3.39
N CYS A 404 13.15 -10.76 2.31
CA CYS A 404 11.90 -11.16 1.67
C CYS A 404 11.23 -12.32 2.41
N HIS A 405 9.92 -12.45 2.18
CA HIS A 405 9.13 -13.51 2.80
C HIS A 405 9.56 -14.91 2.33
N LYS A 406 9.48 -15.91 3.22
CA LYS A 406 9.86 -17.31 2.93
C LYS A 406 9.20 -17.92 1.69
N SER A 407 8.05 -17.40 1.24
CA SER A 407 7.36 -17.89 0.04
C SER A 407 8.18 -17.76 -1.24
N HIS A 408 9.01 -16.71 -1.36
CA HIS A 408 9.87 -16.51 -2.52
C HIS A 408 10.90 -17.64 -2.62
N HIS A 409 11.51 -17.98 -1.49
CA HIS A 409 12.46 -19.08 -1.39
C HIS A 409 11.84 -20.42 -1.79
N TYR A 410 10.62 -20.72 -1.33
CA TYR A 410 9.89 -21.91 -1.80
C TYR A 410 9.56 -21.84 -3.30
N GLY A 411 9.23 -20.67 -3.83
CA GLY A 411 9.07 -20.46 -5.28
C GLY A 411 10.34 -20.81 -6.04
N LEU A 412 11.50 -20.35 -5.57
CA LEU A 412 12.80 -20.64 -6.18
C LEU A 412 13.18 -22.12 -6.07
N VAL A 413 12.90 -22.78 -4.94
CA VAL A 413 13.07 -24.24 -4.80
C VAL A 413 12.23 -24.97 -5.85
N LEU A 414 10.95 -24.62 -6.00
CA LEU A 414 10.04 -25.28 -6.94
C LEU A 414 10.45 -25.02 -8.40
N ALA A 415 10.85 -23.79 -8.73
CA ALA A 415 11.28 -23.42 -10.08
C ALA A 415 12.70 -23.91 -10.41
N GLY A 416 13.53 -24.22 -9.40
CA GLY A 416 14.94 -24.58 -9.57
C GLY A 416 15.85 -23.41 -9.94
N ALA A 417 15.41 -22.17 -9.71
CA ALA A 417 16.19 -20.98 -9.94
C ALA A 417 17.20 -20.73 -8.80
N TYR A 418 18.33 -20.10 -9.13
CA TYR A 418 19.43 -19.85 -8.21
C TYR A 418 19.31 -18.46 -7.57
N PRO A 419 19.05 -18.35 -6.25
CA PRO A 419 19.07 -17.07 -5.57
C PRO A 419 20.48 -16.49 -5.52
N LEU A 420 20.59 -15.19 -5.84
CA LEU A 420 21.66 -14.31 -5.43
C LEU A 420 21.08 -13.31 -4.43
N TYR A 421 21.49 -13.41 -3.17
CA TYR A 421 20.95 -12.55 -2.11
C TYR A 421 21.58 -11.16 -2.15
N LEU A 422 20.72 -10.15 -2.01
CA LEU A 422 21.12 -8.75 -1.91
C LEU A 422 20.97 -8.30 -0.45
N ASP A 423 22.07 -7.83 0.14
CA ASP A 423 22.05 -7.33 1.50
C ASP A 423 21.34 -5.97 1.59
N ALA A 424 20.46 -5.85 2.59
CA ALA A 424 19.89 -4.59 3.00
C ALA A 424 20.84 -3.86 3.97
N TYR A 425 20.80 -2.53 3.97
CA TYR A 425 21.63 -1.77 4.91
C TYR A 425 21.24 -2.08 6.37
N PRO A 426 22.21 -2.29 7.28
CA PRO A 426 21.94 -2.62 8.67
C PRO A 426 21.56 -1.38 9.49
N LEU A 427 20.62 -1.52 10.42
CA LEU A 427 20.29 -0.53 11.43
C LEU A 427 20.58 -1.09 12.82
N GLN A 428 21.88 -1.29 13.11
CA GLN A 428 22.37 -1.94 14.33
C GLN A 428 21.76 -1.38 15.62
N PRO A 429 21.62 -0.05 15.83
CA PRO A 429 21.06 0.51 17.07
C PRO A 429 19.61 0.06 17.38
N PHE A 430 18.90 -0.49 16.39
CA PHE A 430 17.50 -0.90 16.52
C PHE A 430 17.30 -2.41 16.29
N ALA A 431 18.37 -3.14 15.99
CA ALA A 431 18.35 -4.56 15.59
C ALA A 431 17.33 -4.82 14.45
N ILE A 432 17.36 -3.95 13.43
CA ILE A 432 16.47 -3.99 12.25
C ILE A 432 17.33 -3.88 10.98
N TYR A 433 16.83 -4.38 9.86
CA TYR A 433 17.38 -4.09 8.53
C TYR A 433 16.53 -3.06 7.81
N GLY A 434 17.18 -2.22 7.01
CA GLY A 434 16.52 -1.32 6.09
C GLY A 434 16.15 -1.99 4.77
N ALA A 435 16.53 -1.35 3.68
CA ALA A 435 16.25 -1.76 2.30
C ALA A 435 17.54 -2.07 1.54
N VAL A 436 17.41 -2.72 0.39
CA VAL A 436 18.53 -3.01 -0.54
C VAL A 436 18.82 -1.75 -1.36
N SER A 437 20.03 -1.23 -1.25
CA SER A 437 20.43 -0.02 -1.98
C SER A 437 20.55 -0.27 -3.49
N LEU A 438 20.33 0.77 -4.29
CA LEU A 438 20.54 0.68 -5.74
C LEU A 438 22.01 0.42 -6.09
N GLU A 439 22.94 0.86 -5.24
CA GLU A 439 24.36 0.57 -5.38
C GLU A 439 24.61 -0.94 -5.30
N THR A 440 24.07 -1.60 -4.27
CA THR A 440 24.12 -3.06 -4.08
C THR A 440 23.55 -3.81 -5.28
N ILE A 441 22.41 -3.37 -5.81
CA ILE A 441 21.78 -4.00 -6.98
C ILE A 441 22.67 -3.85 -8.22
N LYS A 442 23.16 -2.64 -8.50
CA LYS A 442 24.03 -2.38 -9.66
C LYS A 442 25.33 -3.17 -9.56
N GLN A 443 25.95 -3.19 -8.37
CA GLN A 443 27.17 -3.95 -8.13
C GLN A 443 26.98 -5.44 -8.45
N ALA A 444 25.91 -6.06 -7.95
CA ALA A 444 25.62 -7.47 -8.22
C ALA A 444 25.41 -7.74 -9.73
N LEU A 445 24.71 -6.87 -10.45
CA LEU A 445 24.50 -7.02 -11.89
C LEU A 445 25.80 -6.86 -12.69
N LEU A 446 26.65 -5.90 -12.34
CA LEU A 446 27.94 -5.65 -13.00
C LEU A 446 28.94 -6.77 -12.72
N GLU A 447 28.94 -7.35 -11.52
CA GLU A 447 29.75 -8.53 -11.19
C GLU A 447 29.31 -9.75 -11.99
N LEU A 448 28.00 -9.98 -12.11
CA LEU A 448 27.46 -11.05 -12.96
C LEU A 448 27.76 -10.79 -14.45
N GLU A 449 27.78 -9.54 -14.90
CA GLU A 449 28.21 -9.19 -16.25
C GLU A 449 29.68 -9.53 -16.47
N ALA A 450 30.56 -9.11 -15.56
CA ALA A 450 31.99 -9.40 -15.62
C ALA A 450 32.27 -10.93 -15.59
N ALA A 451 31.43 -11.69 -14.88
CA ALA A 451 31.48 -13.15 -14.84
C ALA A 451 30.84 -13.85 -16.06
N GLY A 452 30.26 -13.10 -17.02
CA GLY A 452 29.57 -13.66 -18.18
C GLY A 452 28.22 -14.33 -17.87
N GLN A 453 27.67 -14.07 -16.68
CA GLN A 453 26.45 -14.69 -16.14
C GLN A 453 25.20 -13.82 -16.32
N LEU A 454 25.34 -12.56 -16.74
CA LEU A 454 24.23 -11.61 -16.88
C LEU A 454 23.07 -12.15 -17.74
N GLY A 455 23.36 -12.95 -18.77
CA GLY A 455 22.36 -13.58 -19.64
C GLY A 455 21.43 -14.59 -18.94
N ARG A 456 21.83 -15.11 -17.78
CA ARG A 456 21.02 -16.01 -16.93
C ARG A 456 20.19 -15.26 -15.89
N VAL A 457 20.43 -13.97 -15.70
CA VAL A 457 19.62 -13.15 -14.78
C VAL A 457 18.24 -12.92 -15.38
N ARG A 458 17.21 -13.38 -14.66
CA ARG A 458 15.81 -13.25 -15.12
C ARG A 458 14.98 -12.29 -14.29
N MET A 459 15.23 -12.21 -12.99
CA MET A 459 14.35 -11.49 -12.10
C MET A 459 15.14 -10.73 -11.02
N LEU A 460 14.66 -9.54 -10.71
CA LEU A 460 14.94 -8.81 -9.49
C LEU A 460 13.69 -8.80 -8.61
N LEU A 461 13.84 -9.27 -7.38
CA LEU A 461 12.74 -9.45 -6.43
C LEU A 461 13.00 -8.61 -5.18
N LEU A 462 12.13 -7.63 -4.92
CA LEU A 462 12.26 -6.69 -3.80
C LEU A 462 10.96 -6.57 -3.02
N THR A 463 11.05 -6.36 -1.70
CA THR A 463 9.89 -6.15 -0.83
C THR A 463 9.57 -4.66 -0.70
N ASN A 464 8.39 -4.21 -1.15
CA ASN A 464 8.01 -2.78 -1.11
C ASN A 464 6.61 -2.56 -0.52
N CYS A 465 6.44 -1.87 0.60
CA CYS A 465 7.45 -1.41 1.53
C CYS A 465 8.05 -2.57 2.35
N THR A 466 9.18 -2.32 3.00
CA THR A 466 9.69 -3.21 4.04
C THR A 466 8.69 -3.31 5.20
N PHE A 467 8.87 -4.30 6.08
CA PHE A 467 7.94 -4.49 7.21
C PHE A 467 7.87 -3.25 8.12
N ASP A 468 9.00 -2.56 8.33
CA ASP A 468 9.09 -1.36 9.18
C ASP A 468 8.70 -0.06 8.44
N GLY A 469 8.27 -0.17 7.17
CA GLY A 469 7.72 0.93 6.40
C GLY A 469 8.69 1.70 5.52
N VAL A 470 9.90 1.16 5.26
CA VAL A 470 10.80 1.77 4.28
C VAL A 470 10.26 1.50 2.87
N VAL A 471 9.96 2.57 2.13
CA VAL A 471 9.37 2.52 0.78
C VAL A 471 10.44 2.87 -0.23
N TYR A 472 10.61 2.01 -1.24
CA TYR A 472 11.55 2.22 -2.35
C TYR A 472 11.10 3.40 -3.22
N ASN A 473 11.97 3.83 -4.14
CA ASN A 473 11.58 4.55 -5.35
C ASN A 473 11.58 3.56 -6.52
N PRO A 474 10.46 2.84 -6.79
CA PRO A 474 10.45 1.76 -7.77
C PRO A 474 10.84 2.23 -9.17
N ARG A 475 10.41 3.45 -9.55
CA ARG A 475 10.75 4.05 -10.84
C ARG A 475 12.28 4.16 -11.00
N ARG A 476 12.96 4.78 -10.02
CA ARG A 476 14.41 4.94 -10.03
C ARG A 476 15.15 3.61 -10.05
N VAL A 477 14.68 2.64 -9.27
CA VAL A 477 15.29 1.29 -9.23
C VAL A 477 15.18 0.62 -10.60
N MET A 478 13.96 0.58 -11.17
CA MET A 478 13.74 -0.05 -12.46
C MET A 478 14.50 0.63 -13.59
N GLU A 479 14.53 1.96 -13.62
CA GLU A 479 15.29 2.75 -14.60
C GLU A 479 16.78 2.39 -14.63
N GLU A 480 17.48 2.52 -13.49
CA GLU A 480 18.93 2.27 -13.46
C GLU A 480 19.27 0.78 -13.66
N VAL A 481 18.39 -0.14 -13.24
CA VAL A 481 18.57 -1.58 -13.47
C VAL A 481 18.42 -1.95 -14.95
N LEU A 482 17.41 -1.39 -15.64
CA LEU A 482 17.18 -1.62 -17.06
C LEU A 482 18.32 -1.11 -17.94
N ALA A 483 19.08 -0.12 -17.47
CA ALA A 483 20.30 0.34 -18.14
C ALA A 483 21.42 -0.72 -18.18
N ILE A 484 21.44 -1.65 -17.22
CA ILE A 484 22.41 -2.75 -17.16
C ILE A 484 21.82 -4.02 -17.78
N LYS A 485 20.59 -4.39 -17.41
CA LYS A 485 19.87 -5.58 -17.89
C LYS A 485 18.49 -5.20 -18.45
N PRO A 486 18.39 -4.94 -19.77
CA PRO A 486 17.19 -4.32 -20.37
C PRO A 486 15.94 -5.21 -20.42
N ASP A 487 16.07 -6.52 -20.21
CA ASP A 487 15.00 -7.53 -20.32
C ASP A 487 14.67 -8.23 -18.99
N ILE A 488 15.18 -7.72 -17.87
CA ILE A 488 14.91 -8.29 -16.53
C ILE A 488 13.44 -8.10 -16.12
N CYS A 489 12.88 -9.09 -15.41
CA CYS A 489 11.58 -8.97 -14.77
C CYS A 489 11.72 -8.39 -13.36
N PHE A 490 10.82 -7.50 -12.97
CA PHE A 490 10.72 -6.99 -11.61
C PHE A 490 9.54 -7.64 -10.89
N LEU A 491 9.80 -8.28 -9.75
CA LEU A 491 8.77 -8.71 -8.82
C LEU A 491 8.84 -7.83 -7.57
N TRP A 492 7.87 -6.93 -7.44
CA TRP A 492 7.66 -6.12 -6.25
C TRP A 492 6.68 -6.82 -5.32
N ASP A 493 7.18 -7.36 -4.21
CA ASP A 493 6.32 -7.90 -3.16
C ASP A 493 5.72 -6.75 -2.35
N GLU A 494 4.54 -6.31 -2.80
CA GLU A 494 3.75 -5.25 -2.19
C GLU A 494 2.67 -5.77 -1.23
N ALA A 495 2.95 -6.91 -0.55
CA ALA A 495 2.02 -7.53 0.38
C ALA A 495 1.47 -6.58 1.45
N TRP A 496 2.25 -5.57 1.85
CA TRP A 496 1.90 -4.59 2.87
C TRP A 496 1.43 -3.24 2.32
N TYR A 497 1.40 -3.05 1.00
CA TYR A 497 1.32 -1.71 0.39
C TYR A 497 0.15 -1.52 -0.61
N ALA A 498 -0.81 -2.45 -0.66
CA ALA A 498 -1.93 -2.42 -1.60
C ALA A 498 -2.79 -1.14 -1.55
N PHE A 499 -2.91 -0.51 -0.38
CA PHE A 499 -3.70 0.70 -0.17
C PHE A 499 -3.06 1.96 -0.77
N ALA A 500 -1.75 1.93 -1.08
CA ALA A 500 -0.99 3.11 -1.48
C ALA A 500 -1.50 3.73 -2.79
N THR A 501 -2.11 2.93 -3.68
CA THR A 501 -2.71 3.43 -4.94
C THR A 501 -3.80 4.49 -4.70
N ALA A 502 -4.48 4.42 -3.56
CA ALA A 502 -5.65 5.24 -3.27
C ALA A 502 -5.31 6.72 -3.03
N VAL A 503 -4.05 7.05 -2.71
CA VAL A 503 -3.62 8.41 -2.37
C VAL A 503 -2.42 8.86 -3.19
N PRO A 504 -2.42 10.10 -3.74
CA PRO A 504 -1.47 10.50 -4.77
C PRO A 504 -0.01 10.50 -4.31
N TRP A 505 0.25 10.84 -3.05
CA TRP A 505 1.62 10.88 -2.52
C TRP A 505 2.26 9.51 -2.37
N ALA A 506 1.49 8.47 -2.00
CA ALA A 506 1.99 7.11 -1.88
C ALA A 506 1.94 6.36 -3.21
N ARG A 507 0.92 6.63 -4.03
CA ARG A 507 0.69 6.00 -5.35
C ARG A 507 1.92 6.09 -6.26
N GLN A 508 2.62 7.21 -6.26
CA GLN A 508 3.84 7.41 -7.07
C GLN A 508 4.97 6.42 -6.75
N ARG A 509 4.94 5.76 -5.57
CA ARG A 509 5.91 4.75 -5.13
C ARG A 509 5.35 3.32 -5.16
N THR A 510 4.29 3.09 -5.92
CA THR A 510 3.79 1.74 -6.25
C THR A 510 4.43 1.24 -7.55
N ALA A 511 4.60 -0.08 -7.64
CA ALA A 511 5.24 -0.72 -8.79
C ALA A 511 4.51 -0.44 -10.12
N MET A 512 3.18 -0.57 -10.15
CA MET A 512 2.38 -0.44 -11.37
C MET A 512 2.40 0.98 -11.94
N ILE A 513 2.33 2.00 -11.07
CA ILE A 513 2.40 3.41 -11.47
C ILE A 513 3.81 3.78 -11.93
N ALA A 514 4.83 3.29 -11.23
CA ALA A 514 6.21 3.49 -11.65
C ALA A 514 6.49 2.84 -13.02
N ALA A 515 5.91 1.67 -13.28
CA ALA A 515 6.03 0.98 -14.56
C ALA A 515 5.37 1.77 -15.71
N GLU A 516 4.15 2.25 -15.52
CA GLU A 516 3.49 3.15 -16.49
C GLU A 516 4.34 4.39 -16.79
N GLN A 517 4.84 5.05 -15.74
CA GLN A 517 5.65 6.26 -15.92
C GLN A 517 6.93 5.98 -16.72
N LEU A 518 7.55 4.82 -16.53
CA LEU A 518 8.70 4.40 -17.32
C LEU A 518 8.32 4.09 -18.77
N GLU A 519 7.20 3.42 -19.02
CA GLU A 519 6.71 3.19 -20.39
C GLU A 519 6.51 4.50 -21.14
N SER A 520 5.82 5.48 -20.52
CA SER A 520 5.62 6.80 -21.10
C SER A 520 6.95 7.54 -21.30
N MET A 521 7.87 7.45 -20.34
CA MET A 521 9.19 8.06 -20.44
C MET A 521 9.99 7.49 -21.62
N LEU A 522 10.09 6.16 -21.72
CA LEU A 522 10.85 5.49 -22.78
C LEU A 522 10.26 5.74 -24.18
N ALA A 523 8.94 5.91 -24.28
CA ALA A 523 8.26 6.25 -25.53
C ALA A 523 8.42 7.72 -25.96
N SER A 524 8.86 8.60 -25.05
CA SER A 524 8.92 10.03 -25.31
C SER A 524 10.10 10.43 -26.21
N PRO A 525 9.89 11.24 -27.26
CA PRO A 525 10.99 11.79 -28.07
C PRO A 525 11.99 12.62 -27.26
N ALA A 526 11.53 13.32 -26.22
CA ALA A 526 12.38 14.11 -25.34
C ALA A 526 13.39 13.22 -24.59
N TYR A 527 12.95 12.06 -24.13
CA TYR A 527 13.80 11.10 -23.45
C TYR A 527 14.85 10.47 -24.38
N VAL A 528 14.50 10.23 -25.66
CA VAL A 528 15.46 9.73 -26.65
C VAL A 528 16.65 10.69 -26.79
N GLU A 529 16.41 12.00 -26.75
CA GLU A 529 17.47 13.01 -26.83
C GLU A 529 18.26 13.13 -25.52
N GLU A 530 17.59 13.05 -24.38
CA GLU A 530 18.23 12.96 -23.06
C GLU A 530 19.17 11.75 -22.98
N TYR A 531 18.70 10.58 -23.43
CA TYR A 531 19.48 9.35 -23.47
C TYR A 531 20.71 9.47 -24.37
N ARG A 532 20.60 10.11 -25.55
CA ARG A 532 21.76 10.35 -26.43
C ARG A 532 22.82 11.21 -25.75
N THR A 533 22.39 12.29 -25.08
CA THR A 533 23.28 13.19 -24.34
C THR A 533 23.97 12.45 -23.19
N TRP A 534 23.20 11.69 -22.41
CA TRP A 534 23.74 10.87 -21.33
C TRP A 534 24.70 9.80 -21.85
N SER A 535 24.35 9.08 -22.91
CA SER A 535 25.18 8.04 -23.51
C SER A 535 26.53 8.59 -23.99
N ALA A 536 26.53 9.80 -24.58
CA ALA A 536 27.78 10.48 -24.95
C ALA A 536 28.62 10.86 -23.72
N SER A 537 27.97 11.28 -22.61
CA SER A 537 28.68 11.58 -21.35
C SER A 537 29.28 10.36 -20.66
N MET A 538 28.78 9.16 -20.97
CA MET A 538 29.27 7.89 -20.45
C MET A 538 30.33 7.24 -21.35
N GLU A 539 30.68 7.85 -22.49
CA GLU A 539 31.72 7.34 -23.38
C GLU A 539 33.08 7.30 -22.67
N GLY A 540 33.73 6.13 -22.68
CA GLY A 540 35.00 5.92 -21.98
C GLY A 540 34.90 5.66 -20.48
N VAL A 541 33.69 5.69 -19.88
CA VAL A 541 33.47 5.27 -18.50
C VAL A 541 33.44 3.74 -18.42
N GLU A 542 34.42 3.16 -17.74
CA GLU A 542 34.53 1.72 -17.52
C GLU A 542 33.27 1.15 -16.87
N ARG A 543 32.83 -0.07 -17.28
CA ARG A 543 31.60 -0.70 -16.76
C ARG A 543 31.62 -0.83 -15.24
N ALA A 544 32.77 -1.14 -14.65
CA ALA A 544 32.94 -1.23 -13.20
C ALA A 544 32.63 0.09 -12.45
N GLN A 545 32.71 1.24 -13.13
CA GLN A 545 32.43 2.54 -12.52
C GLN A 545 30.93 2.90 -12.56
N TRP A 546 30.11 2.18 -13.33
CA TRP A 546 28.68 2.48 -13.49
C TRP A 546 27.89 2.45 -12.17
N VAL A 547 28.39 1.72 -11.17
CA VAL A 547 27.84 1.67 -9.81
C VAL A 547 27.70 3.08 -9.18
N ASN A 548 28.65 3.98 -9.48
CA ASN A 548 28.72 5.34 -8.92
C ASN A 548 27.98 6.41 -9.76
N HIS A 549 27.37 6.02 -10.87
CA HIS A 549 26.73 6.94 -11.81
C HIS A 549 25.21 6.73 -11.85
N ARG A 550 24.47 7.81 -12.15
CA ARG A 550 23.06 7.70 -12.55
C ARG A 550 23.01 7.06 -13.95
N LEU A 551 22.27 5.97 -14.08
CA LEU A 551 22.14 5.24 -15.34
C LEU A 551 20.80 5.49 -16.01
N LEU A 552 20.80 5.66 -17.33
CA LEU A 552 19.58 5.78 -18.13
C LEU A 552 19.43 4.56 -19.05
N PRO A 553 18.25 3.91 -19.08
CA PRO A 553 17.99 2.78 -19.96
C PRO A 553 17.92 3.19 -21.43
N ASP A 554 18.41 2.31 -22.31
CA ASP A 554 18.27 2.48 -23.76
C ASP A 554 16.79 2.33 -24.17
N PRO A 555 16.15 3.39 -24.71
CA PRO A 555 14.74 3.33 -25.09
C PRO A 555 14.44 2.33 -26.20
N ALA A 556 15.43 1.92 -27.01
CA ALA A 556 15.24 0.93 -28.06
C ALA A 556 15.33 -0.52 -27.55
N ARG A 557 15.92 -0.75 -26.37
CA ARG A 557 16.20 -2.10 -25.85
C ARG A 557 15.44 -2.42 -24.57
N ALA A 558 15.19 -1.44 -23.72
CA ALA A 558 14.55 -1.65 -22.43
C ALA A 558 13.11 -2.16 -22.61
N ARG A 559 12.77 -3.21 -21.85
CA ARG A 559 11.42 -3.79 -21.79
C ARG A 559 10.90 -3.66 -20.37
N ILE A 560 9.72 -3.05 -20.21
CA ILE A 560 9.06 -2.92 -18.91
C ILE A 560 8.30 -4.22 -18.62
N ARG A 561 8.80 -4.99 -17.65
CA ARG A 561 8.26 -6.30 -17.25
C ARG A 561 8.10 -6.36 -15.74
N VAL A 562 6.95 -5.92 -15.24
CA VAL A 562 6.74 -5.64 -13.82
C VAL A 562 5.55 -6.42 -13.27
N TYR A 563 5.76 -7.05 -12.12
CA TYR A 563 4.77 -7.84 -11.39
C TYR A 563 4.71 -7.31 -9.96
N ALA A 564 3.51 -7.14 -9.43
CA ALA A 564 3.28 -6.79 -8.04
C ALA A 564 2.32 -7.76 -7.37
N THR A 565 2.58 -8.12 -6.12
CA THR A 565 1.74 -9.07 -5.38
C THR A 565 1.22 -8.44 -4.10
N HIS A 566 -0.10 -8.43 -3.90
CA HIS A 566 -0.75 -7.80 -2.75
C HIS A 566 -1.35 -8.83 -1.82
N SER A 567 -1.16 -8.68 -0.50
CA SER A 567 -1.97 -9.39 0.49
C SER A 567 -3.17 -8.51 0.79
N THR A 568 -4.25 -8.66 0.02
CA THR A 568 -5.45 -7.83 0.17
C THR A 568 -5.95 -7.88 1.60
N HIS A 569 -5.92 -9.05 2.25
CA HIS A 569 -6.32 -9.23 3.65
C HIS A 569 -5.40 -8.62 4.72
N LYS A 570 -4.21 -8.12 4.35
CA LYS A 570 -3.30 -7.42 5.28
C LYS A 570 -3.43 -5.91 5.18
N SER A 571 -3.70 -5.41 3.99
CA SER A 571 -3.67 -3.97 3.67
C SER A 571 -5.05 -3.37 3.39
N LEU A 572 -6.05 -4.20 3.10
CA LEU A 572 -7.40 -3.83 2.70
C LEU A 572 -8.45 -4.74 3.37
N SER A 573 -9.73 -4.46 3.11
CA SER A 573 -10.86 -5.18 3.72
C SER A 573 -11.18 -6.48 2.97
N ALA A 574 -10.40 -7.54 3.20
CA ALA A 574 -10.62 -8.86 2.60
C ALA A 574 -10.37 -10.01 3.60
N LEU A 575 -10.97 -11.17 3.33
CA LEU A 575 -10.82 -12.37 4.17
C LEU A 575 -9.39 -12.92 4.06
N ARG A 576 -8.87 -13.52 5.15
CA ARG A 576 -7.53 -14.14 5.16
C ARG A 576 -7.37 -15.10 3.98
N GLN A 577 -6.17 -15.13 3.40
CA GLN A 577 -5.83 -15.82 2.14
C GLN A 577 -6.26 -15.09 0.86
N ALA A 578 -7.07 -14.04 0.90
CA ALA A 578 -7.32 -13.21 -0.28
C ALA A 578 -6.05 -12.44 -0.71
N SER A 579 -5.67 -12.56 -1.98
CA SER A 579 -4.51 -11.91 -2.58
C SER A 579 -4.72 -11.60 -4.06
N MET A 580 -3.95 -10.67 -4.61
CA MET A 580 -3.95 -10.31 -6.03
C MET A 580 -2.53 -10.33 -6.59
N ILE A 581 -2.41 -10.67 -7.87
CA ILE A 581 -1.21 -10.46 -8.69
C ILE A 581 -1.55 -9.41 -9.74
N HIS A 582 -0.76 -8.35 -9.84
CA HIS A 582 -0.88 -7.29 -10.82
C HIS A 582 0.28 -7.39 -11.82
N ILE A 583 -0.04 -7.28 -13.11
CA ILE A 583 0.90 -7.51 -14.21
C ILE A 583 0.93 -6.28 -15.12
N ARG A 584 2.12 -5.72 -15.31
CA ARG A 584 2.44 -4.72 -16.32
C ARG A 584 3.70 -5.15 -17.05
N ASP A 585 3.54 -6.06 -18.02
CA ASP A 585 4.62 -6.69 -18.77
C ASP A 585 4.36 -6.55 -20.26
N GLN A 586 5.20 -5.76 -20.94
CA GLN A 586 5.12 -5.50 -22.38
C GLN A 586 5.25 -6.77 -23.23
N ASP A 587 5.84 -7.83 -22.67
CA ASP A 587 6.03 -9.13 -23.30
C ASP A 587 5.04 -10.19 -22.78
N PHE A 588 4.06 -9.82 -21.95
CA PHE A 588 3.16 -10.77 -21.31
C PHE A 588 2.43 -11.65 -22.33
N GLN A 589 1.75 -11.02 -23.30
CA GLN A 589 0.96 -11.76 -24.29
C GLN A 589 1.81 -12.63 -25.22
N ALA A 590 3.02 -12.20 -25.54
CA ALA A 590 3.88 -12.87 -26.51
C ALA A 590 4.76 -13.96 -25.89
N VAL A 591 5.12 -13.83 -24.60
CA VAL A 591 6.15 -14.65 -23.95
C VAL A 591 5.66 -15.29 -22.65
N SER A 592 5.04 -14.52 -21.76
CA SER A 592 4.82 -14.95 -20.37
C SER A 592 3.45 -15.62 -20.14
N ARG A 593 2.42 -15.33 -20.95
CA ARG A 593 1.02 -15.68 -20.67
C ARG A 593 0.78 -17.16 -20.45
N ASP A 594 1.29 -18.02 -21.33
CA ASP A 594 1.03 -19.46 -21.24
C ASP A 594 1.71 -20.08 -20.03
N ALA A 595 2.98 -19.74 -19.79
CA ALA A 595 3.72 -20.17 -18.60
C ALA A 595 3.07 -19.66 -17.31
N PHE A 596 2.51 -18.44 -17.33
CA PHE A 596 1.78 -17.86 -16.22
C PHE A 596 0.47 -18.59 -15.95
N GLY A 597 -0.29 -18.93 -17.00
CA GLY A 597 -1.51 -19.74 -16.88
C GLY A 597 -1.25 -21.09 -16.22
N GLU A 598 -0.23 -21.82 -16.69
CA GLU A 598 0.15 -23.12 -16.11
C GLU A 598 0.64 -23.00 -14.65
N ALA A 599 1.44 -21.96 -14.34
CA ALA A 599 1.84 -21.69 -12.97
C ALA A 599 0.63 -21.34 -12.08
N PHE A 600 -0.32 -20.55 -12.59
CA PHE A 600 -1.54 -20.21 -11.86
C PHE A 600 -2.37 -21.46 -11.56
N LEU A 601 -2.57 -22.36 -12.53
CA LEU A 601 -3.28 -23.62 -12.36
C LEU A 601 -2.55 -24.57 -11.40
N THR A 602 -1.22 -24.63 -11.43
CA THR A 602 -0.41 -25.46 -10.53
C THR A 602 -0.68 -25.13 -9.05
N HIS A 603 -0.93 -23.86 -8.75
CA HIS A 603 -1.03 -23.35 -7.38
C HIS A 603 -2.46 -23.05 -6.91
N THR A 604 -3.44 -23.16 -7.81
CA THR A 604 -4.84 -22.80 -7.54
C THR A 604 -5.70 -24.04 -7.37
N SER A 605 -6.52 -24.07 -6.31
CA SER A 605 -7.47 -25.17 -6.09
C SER A 605 -8.49 -25.24 -7.23
N THR A 606 -8.84 -26.45 -7.67
CA THR A 606 -9.94 -26.68 -8.62
C THR A 606 -11.32 -26.39 -8.02
N SER A 607 -11.39 -26.19 -6.70
CA SER A 607 -12.56 -25.76 -5.95
C SER A 607 -12.20 -24.51 -5.12
N PRO A 608 -12.12 -23.33 -5.75
CA PRO A 608 -11.76 -22.10 -5.05
C PRO A 608 -12.89 -21.64 -4.12
N ASN A 609 -12.52 -20.99 -3.03
CA ASN A 609 -13.49 -20.46 -2.07
C ASN A 609 -14.12 -19.17 -2.63
N GLN A 610 -15.44 -19.20 -2.89
CA GLN A 610 -16.18 -18.08 -3.48
C GLN A 610 -16.23 -16.86 -2.56
N GLN A 611 -16.21 -17.05 -1.24
CA GLN A 611 -16.23 -15.93 -0.29
C GLN A 611 -14.91 -15.14 -0.31
N LEU A 612 -13.78 -15.82 -0.54
CA LEU A 612 -12.50 -15.15 -0.74
C LEU A 612 -12.53 -14.28 -2.01
N LEU A 613 -13.05 -14.81 -3.12
CA LEU A 613 -13.20 -14.08 -4.39
C LEU A 613 -14.14 -12.88 -4.26
N ALA A 614 -15.28 -13.05 -3.58
CA ALA A 614 -16.21 -11.97 -3.29
C ALA A 614 -15.54 -10.87 -2.46
N SER A 615 -14.75 -11.24 -1.44
CA SER A 615 -14.03 -10.25 -0.63
C SER A 615 -12.96 -9.48 -1.41
N LEU A 616 -12.38 -10.07 -2.47
CA LEU A 616 -11.42 -9.39 -3.35
C LEU A 616 -12.11 -8.31 -4.21
N ASP A 617 -13.27 -8.63 -4.79
CA ASP A 617 -14.07 -7.70 -5.58
C ASP A 617 -14.62 -6.54 -4.72
N LEU A 618 -15.08 -6.87 -3.51
CA LEU A 618 -15.50 -5.88 -2.51
C LEU A 618 -14.36 -4.96 -2.06
N ALA A 619 -13.17 -5.51 -1.81
CA ALA A 619 -12.01 -4.71 -1.44
C ALA A 619 -11.61 -3.74 -2.56
N ARG A 620 -11.70 -4.18 -3.82
CA ARG A 620 -11.51 -3.31 -5.00
C ARG A 620 -12.54 -2.17 -5.02
N ARG A 621 -13.83 -2.45 -4.78
CA ARG A 621 -14.86 -1.41 -4.68
C ARG A 621 -14.54 -0.37 -3.62
N GLN A 622 -14.13 -0.82 -2.44
CA GLN A 622 -13.77 0.10 -1.36
C GLN A 622 -12.63 1.02 -1.77
N VAL A 623 -11.61 0.51 -2.47
CA VAL A 623 -10.49 1.35 -2.94
C VAL A 623 -10.98 2.41 -3.95
N ASP A 624 -11.82 2.03 -4.91
CA ASP A 624 -12.30 2.96 -5.95
C ASP A 624 -13.24 4.05 -5.41
N ILE A 625 -14.10 3.72 -4.44
CA ILE A 625 -15.11 4.64 -3.92
C ILE A 625 -14.61 5.40 -2.68
N GLU A 626 -14.10 4.68 -1.67
CA GLU A 626 -13.80 5.21 -0.33
C GLU A 626 -12.28 5.35 -0.07
N GLY A 627 -11.45 4.71 -0.90
CA GLY A 627 -10.03 4.49 -0.60
C GLY A 627 -9.25 5.76 -0.34
N PHE A 628 -9.52 6.83 -1.10
CA PHE A 628 -8.84 8.11 -0.92
C PHE A 628 -9.07 8.69 0.48
N GLU A 629 -10.32 8.72 0.95
CA GLU A 629 -10.66 9.24 2.27
C GLU A 629 -10.15 8.34 3.38
N MET A 630 -10.38 7.02 3.26
CA MET A 630 -9.98 6.05 4.29
C MET A 630 -8.47 6.03 4.50
N VAL A 631 -7.68 5.97 3.42
CA VAL A 631 -6.22 5.92 3.53
C VAL A 631 -5.67 7.24 4.05
N ARG A 632 -6.20 8.37 3.59
CA ARG A 632 -5.84 9.70 4.12
C ARG A 632 -6.07 9.77 5.63
N TYR A 633 -7.24 9.34 6.10
CA TYR A 633 -7.60 9.35 7.51
C TYR A 633 -6.63 8.54 8.39
N VAL A 634 -6.18 7.38 7.90
CA VAL A 634 -5.19 6.54 8.59
C VAL A 634 -3.83 7.22 8.67
N TYR A 635 -3.38 7.86 7.59
CA TYR A 635 -2.16 8.66 7.59
C TYR A 635 -2.24 9.77 8.64
N ASP A 636 -3.38 10.46 8.72
CA ASP A 636 -3.61 11.53 9.69
C ASP A 636 -3.54 11.01 11.13
N MET A 637 -4.23 9.91 11.42
CA MET A 637 -4.20 9.28 12.73
C MET A 637 -2.78 8.87 13.15
N ALA A 638 -1.99 8.33 12.22
CA ALA A 638 -0.60 7.97 12.47
C ALA A 638 0.26 9.21 12.76
N LEU A 639 0.11 10.29 11.98
CA LEU A 639 0.84 11.55 12.17
C LEU A 639 0.48 12.22 13.51
N VAL A 640 -0.81 12.26 13.87
CA VAL A 640 -1.28 12.80 15.15
C VAL A 640 -0.77 11.96 16.31
N PHE A 641 -0.84 10.63 16.22
CA PHE A 641 -0.28 9.74 17.23
C PHE A 641 1.22 10.00 17.45
N ARG A 642 1.98 10.08 16.34
CA ARG A 642 3.42 10.41 16.37
C ARG A 642 3.68 11.73 17.09
N HIS A 643 2.90 12.76 16.77
CA HIS A 643 3.01 14.07 17.41
C HIS A 643 2.69 14.02 18.91
N ARG A 644 1.63 13.31 19.31
CA ARG A 644 1.19 13.19 20.71
C ARG A 644 2.21 12.47 21.57
N VAL A 645 2.76 11.34 21.11
CA VAL A 645 3.82 10.59 21.81
C VAL A 645 5.04 11.48 22.05
N ARG A 646 5.41 12.31 21.08
CA ARG A 646 6.56 13.22 21.18
C ARG A 646 6.33 14.39 22.14
N LYS A 647 5.11 14.92 22.21
CA LYS A 647 4.76 16.09 23.04
C LYS A 647 4.46 15.74 24.49
N ASP A 648 3.96 14.55 24.77
CA ASP A 648 3.70 14.12 26.14
C ASP A 648 5.01 13.87 26.89
N ARG A 649 5.28 14.71 27.90
CA ARG A 649 6.53 14.71 28.67
C ARG A 649 6.79 13.37 29.37
N LEU A 650 5.73 12.69 29.82
CA LEU A 650 5.86 11.43 30.54
C LEU A 650 6.11 10.28 29.57
N ILE A 651 5.34 10.22 28.48
CA ILE A 651 5.55 9.22 27.42
C ILE A 651 6.95 9.38 26.82
N GLY A 652 7.33 10.59 26.40
CA GLY A 652 8.61 10.88 25.74
C GLY A 652 9.86 10.63 26.60
N LYS A 653 9.69 10.49 27.93
CA LYS A 653 10.79 10.06 28.82
C LYS A 653 11.18 8.60 28.57
N TRP A 654 10.20 7.74 28.33
CA TRP A 654 10.35 6.28 28.27
C TRP A 654 10.25 5.73 26.85
N PHE A 655 9.49 6.38 25.98
CA PHE A 655 9.19 5.92 24.63
C PHE A 655 9.61 6.96 23.60
N ARG A 656 10.08 6.49 22.44
CA ARG A 656 10.39 7.34 21.28
C ARG A 656 9.87 6.66 20.02
N ILE A 657 9.37 7.43 19.07
CA ILE A 657 9.07 6.88 17.74
C ILE A 657 10.31 7.09 16.86
N LEU A 658 10.72 6.04 16.15
CA LEU A 658 11.78 6.13 15.16
C LEU A 658 11.27 6.89 13.92
N ASP A 659 12.04 7.89 13.50
CA ASP A 659 11.74 8.76 12.37
C ASP A 659 12.61 8.37 11.14
N GLU A 660 12.49 9.13 10.07
CA GLU A 660 13.20 8.93 8.79
C GLU A 660 14.71 8.88 8.98
N SER A 661 15.30 9.77 9.78
CA SER A 661 16.75 9.75 10.07
C SER A 661 17.22 8.54 10.86
N ASP A 662 16.32 7.85 11.57
CA ASP A 662 16.66 6.65 12.32
C ASP A 662 16.63 5.40 11.40
N LEU A 663 15.73 5.36 10.41
CA LEU A 663 15.48 4.17 9.58
C LEU A 663 16.02 4.29 8.14
N VAL A 664 16.34 5.51 7.69
CA VAL A 664 16.89 5.79 6.37
C VAL A 664 18.17 6.63 6.51
N PRO A 665 19.34 6.02 6.28
CA PRO A 665 20.63 6.72 6.27
C PRO A 665 20.67 7.95 5.35
N GLU A 666 21.57 8.89 5.64
CA GLU A 666 21.63 10.20 4.98
C GLU A 666 21.98 10.09 3.49
N GLU A 667 22.85 9.15 3.12
CA GLU A 667 23.25 8.85 1.76
C GLU A 667 22.07 8.47 0.84
N PHE A 668 20.95 8.01 1.41
CA PHE A 668 19.75 7.65 0.66
C PHE A 668 18.67 8.75 0.63
N ARG A 669 18.90 9.87 1.33
CA ARG A 669 17.98 11.02 1.49
C ARG A 669 18.54 12.28 0.81
N GLN A 670 18.43 12.33 -0.52
CA GLN A 670 18.86 13.48 -1.33
C GLN A 670 18.18 14.79 -0.93
N SER A 671 16.93 14.72 -0.49
CA SER A 671 16.15 15.83 0.03
C SER A 671 16.68 16.39 1.36
N THR A 672 17.56 15.64 2.05
CA THR A 672 18.08 15.89 3.42
C THR A 672 17.01 15.88 4.53
N VAL A 673 15.76 15.51 4.22
CA VAL A 673 14.66 15.47 5.20
C VAL A 673 14.98 14.47 6.31
N SER A 674 15.14 14.95 7.54
CA SER A 674 15.53 14.13 8.69
C SER A 674 14.34 13.65 9.51
N SER A 675 13.23 14.38 9.48
CA SER A 675 11.96 13.88 10.01
C SER A 675 10.77 14.74 9.58
N TYR A 676 9.59 14.13 9.45
CA TYR A 676 8.31 14.86 9.34
C TYR A 676 7.87 15.53 10.67
N ARG A 677 8.83 15.86 11.55
CA ARG A 677 8.73 16.35 12.93
C ARG A 677 7.85 17.59 13.12
N GLN A 678 7.69 18.40 12.07
CA GLN A 678 7.18 19.75 12.17
C GLN A 678 6.38 20.09 10.91
N VAL A 679 5.06 20.14 11.01
CA VAL A 679 4.23 20.89 10.06
C VAL A 679 4.53 22.39 10.27
N ARG A 680 5.71 22.83 9.82
CA ARG A 680 6.11 24.23 9.67
C ARG A 680 5.82 24.66 8.24
N GLN A 681 5.66 25.96 8.00
CA GLN A 681 5.65 26.49 6.62
C GLN A 681 6.93 26.02 5.91
N GLY A 682 6.79 25.31 4.79
CA GLY A 682 7.90 24.71 4.02
C GLY A 682 8.05 23.19 4.15
N ALA A 683 7.67 22.59 5.29
CA ALA A 683 7.90 21.16 5.55
C ALA A 683 7.15 20.21 4.60
N LEU A 684 6.02 20.67 4.04
CA LEU A 684 5.28 19.95 3.00
C LEU A 684 6.02 19.87 1.67
N ALA A 685 6.70 20.94 1.28
CA ALA A 685 7.46 20.98 0.03
C ALA A 685 8.69 20.08 0.16
N GLU A 686 9.36 20.11 1.31
CA GLU A 686 10.46 19.20 1.65
C GLU A 686 9.99 17.73 1.65
N TRP A 687 8.82 17.44 2.24
CA TRP A 687 8.25 16.09 2.23
C TRP A 687 7.93 15.62 0.80
N ASN A 688 7.40 16.49 -0.06
CA ASN A 688 7.13 16.15 -1.47
C ASN A 688 8.42 15.84 -2.20
N GLU A 689 9.43 16.66 -1.98
CA GLU A 689 10.72 16.45 -2.60
C GLU A 689 11.31 15.11 -2.16
N ALA A 690 11.25 14.78 -0.87
CA ALA A 690 11.67 13.47 -0.37
C ALA A 690 10.95 12.31 -1.08
N TRP A 691 9.62 12.34 -1.16
CA TRP A 691 8.86 11.28 -1.82
C TRP A 691 9.09 11.21 -3.33
N ARG A 692 9.51 12.31 -3.96
CA ARG A 692 9.83 12.36 -5.38
C ARG A 692 11.25 11.87 -5.70
N SER A 693 12.26 12.29 -4.94
CA SER A 693 13.67 12.11 -5.32
C SER A 693 14.46 11.11 -4.47
N ASP A 694 14.13 10.95 -3.19
CA ASP A 694 14.90 10.08 -2.30
C ASP A 694 14.84 8.62 -2.73
N GLN A 695 15.91 7.88 -2.49
CA GLN A 695 15.95 6.45 -2.79
C GLN A 695 14.96 5.69 -1.91
N PHE A 696 14.85 6.09 -0.64
CA PHE A 696 13.91 5.54 0.32
C PHE A 696 13.18 6.63 1.10
N VAL A 697 11.94 6.35 1.47
CA VAL A 697 11.15 7.16 2.41
C VAL A 697 10.49 6.26 3.46
N LEU A 698 9.97 6.84 4.54
CA LEU A 698 9.26 6.10 5.58
C LEU A 698 7.75 6.31 5.45
N ASP A 699 6.98 5.22 5.41
CA ASP A 699 5.52 5.25 5.50
C ASP A 699 5.10 5.64 6.94
N PRO A 700 4.41 6.79 7.12
CA PRO A 700 3.98 7.25 8.44
C PRO A 700 3.09 6.25 9.19
N THR A 701 2.34 5.40 8.48
CA THR A 701 1.42 4.40 9.05
C THR A 701 2.14 3.22 9.72
N ARG A 702 3.46 3.09 9.50
CA ARG A 702 4.32 2.08 10.13
C ARG A 702 5.10 2.71 11.27
N VAL A 703 4.53 2.64 12.47
CA VAL A 703 5.05 3.34 13.66
C VAL A 703 5.92 2.41 14.48
N THR A 704 7.23 2.51 14.32
CA THR A 704 8.21 1.79 15.15
C THR A 704 8.44 2.55 16.46
N LEU A 705 7.87 2.01 17.54
CA LEU A 705 7.99 2.53 18.89
C LEU A 705 9.23 1.94 19.56
N PHE A 706 10.27 2.76 19.72
CA PHE A 706 11.47 2.44 20.48
C PHE A 706 11.19 2.48 21.98
N ILE A 707 11.55 1.40 22.66
CA ILE A 707 11.30 1.15 24.07
C ILE A 707 12.58 0.94 24.90
N GLY A 708 13.77 1.12 24.30
CA GLY A 708 15.05 0.77 24.94
C GLY A 708 15.27 1.37 26.34
N LYS A 709 14.78 2.59 26.60
CA LYS A 709 14.87 3.25 27.91
C LYS A 709 14.11 2.54 29.03
N THR A 710 13.19 1.64 28.70
CA THR A 710 12.42 0.87 29.69
C THR A 710 13.23 -0.27 30.31
N GLY A 711 14.33 -0.69 29.67
CA GLY A 711 15.08 -1.90 30.06
C GLY A 711 14.28 -3.19 29.90
N MET A 712 13.19 -3.15 29.11
CA MET A 712 12.36 -4.29 28.75
C MET A 712 12.51 -4.55 27.25
N ASN A 713 12.74 -5.80 26.87
CA ASN A 713 12.86 -6.15 25.47
C ASN A 713 11.48 -6.14 24.75
N GLY A 714 11.49 -6.10 23.42
CA GLY A 714 10.27 -5.98 22.61
C GLY A 714 9.29 -7.13 22.83
N TYR A 715 9.78 -8.35 23.02
CA TYR A 715 8.93 -9.52 23.29
C TYR A 715 8.21 -9.40 24.63
N GLU A 716 8.93 -9.08 25.70
CA GLU A 716 8.35 -8.88 27.03
C GLU A 716 7.35 -7.72 27.03
N PHE A 717 7.66 -6.62 26.35
CA PHE A 717 6.77 -5.48 26.24
C PHE A 717 5.49 -5.84 25.49
N ARG A 718 5.59 -6.59 24.39
CA ARG A 718 4.42 -7.10 23.67
C ARG A 718 3.56 -7.98 24.55
N GLU A 719 4.13 -9.04 25.12
CA GLU A 719 3.36 -10.07 25.83
C GLU A 719 2.82 -9.54 27.16
N LYS A 720 3.69 -9.00 28.03
CA LYS A 720 3.34 -8.64 29.40
C LYS A 720 2.57 -7.32 29.47
N ILE A 721 2.94 -6.34 28.64
CA ILE A 721 2.34 -5.00 28.68
C ILE A 721 1.20 -4.90 27.68
N LEU A 722 1.48 -4.97 26.37
CA LEU A 722 0.45 -4.68 25.37
C LEU A 722 -0.66 -5.73 25.37
N MET A 723 -0.35 -7.02 25.24
CA MET A 723 -1.33 -8.09 25.10
C MET A 723 -2.01 -8.43 26.43
N ASN A 724 -1.26 -8.86 27.45
CA ASN A 724 -1.86 -9.38 28.68
C ASN A 724 -2.52 -8.31 29.55
N ARG A 725 -1.94 -7.10 29.62
CA ARG A 725 -2.47 -6.04 30.48
C ARG A 725 -3.48 -5.14 29.78
N PHE A 726 -3.28 -4.83 28.50
CA PHE A 726 -4.12 -3.90 27.75
C PHE A 726 -4.90 -4.53 26.59
N GLY A 727 -4.73 -5.83 26.28
CA GLY A 727 -5.42 -6.46 25.15
C GLY A 727 -5.01 -5.89 23.78
N ILE A 728 -3.88 -5.21 23.68
CA ILE A 728 -3.37 -4.59 22.45
C ILE A 728 -2.50 -5.61 21.72
N GLN A 729 -2.94 -6.03 20.53
CA GLN A 729 -2.23 -7.00 19.71
C GLN A 729 -1.33 -6.30 18.70
N ILE A 730 -0.10 -6.80 18.55
CA ILE A 730 0.87 -6.36 17.54
C ILE A 730 1.58 -7.57 16.94
N ASN A 731 2.06 -7.43 15.70
CA ASN A 731 2.64 -8.54 14.96
C ASN A 731 4.17 -8.64 15.09
N LYS A 732 4.88 -7.52 15.12
CA LYS A 732 6.36 -7.47 15.07
C LYS A 732 6.96 -6.72 16.24
N THR A 733 8.08 -7.27 16.71
CA THR A 733 8.96 -6.70 17.74
C THR A 733 10.41 -6.86 17.27
N SER A 734 11.28 -5.90 17.61
CA SER A 734 12.73 -6.11 17.65
C SER A 734 13.19 -6.28 19.10
N ILE A 735 14.49 -6.33 19.35
CA ILE A 735 15.04 -6.39 20.72
C ILE A 735 14.58 -5.17 21.54
N ASN A 736 14.55 -3.98 20.95
CA ASN A 736 14.32 -2.72 21.66
C ASN A 736 13.21 -1.85 21.06
N SER A 737 12.39 -2.42 20.18
CA SER A 737 11.26 -1.73 19.58
C SER A 737 10.07 -2.65 19.33
N VAL A 738 8.90 -2.02 19.18
CA VAL A 738 7.67 -2.70 18.74
C VAL A 738 7.07 -1.94 17.55
N LEU A 739 6.53 -2.68 16.57
CA LEU A 739 5.89 -2.06 15.42
C LEU A 739 4.37 -1.99 15.60
N LEU A 740 3.84 -0.77 15.49
CA LEU A 740 2.42 -0.47 15.44
C LEU A 740 2.03 -0.18 13.99
N ILE A 741 1.06 -0.93 13.46
CA ILE A 741 0.58 -0.77 12.08
C ILE A 741 -0.78 -0.08 12.13
N PHE A 742 -0.86 1.10 11.51
CA PHE A 742 -2.11 1.82 11.32
C PHE A 742 -2.75 1.33 10.02
N THR A 743 -3.87 0.61 10.12
CA THR A 743 -4.65 0.12 8.97
C THR A 743 -5.93 0.93 8.81
N ILE A 744 -6.62 0.77 7.67
CA ILE A 744 -7.93 1.37 7.39
C ILE A 744 -9.05 0.95 8.37
N GLY A 745 -8.79 -0.04 9.23
CA GLY A 745 -9.71 -0.43 10.31
C GLY A 745 -9.41 0.21 11.67
N VAL A 746 -8.34 1.00 11.81
CA VAL A 746 -7.99 1.65 13.08
C VAL A 746 -8.91 2.86 13.31
N THR A 747 -9.37 3.04 14.54
CA THR A 747 -10.25 4.15 14.94
C THR A 747 -9.55 5.13 15.90
N TRP A 748 -10.03 6.39 15.99
CA TRP A 748 -9.49 7.34 16.97
C TRP A 748 -9.59 6.83 18.41
N SER A 749 -10.65 6.07 18.73
CA SER A 749 -10.78 5.42 20.03
C SER A 749 -9.64 4.45 20.31
N SER A 750 -9.23 3.65 19.31
CA SER A 750 -8.08 2.76 19.42
C SER A 750 -6.77 3.53 19.62
N VAL A 751 -6.59 4.65 18.90
CA VAL A 751 -5.40 5.52 19.04
C VAL A 751 -5.34 6.17 20.42
N HIS A 752 -6.48 6.67 20.91
CA HIS A 752 -6.57 7.26 22.24
C HIS A 752 -6.30 6.22 23.34
N TYR A 753 -6.88 5.02 23.22
CA TYR A 753 -6.63 3.91 24.14
C TYR A 753 -5.15 3.53 24.19
N LEU A 754 -4.47 3.49 23.04
CA LEU A 754 -3.03 3.23 22.98
C LEU A 754 -2.21 4.33 23.66
N LEU A 755 -2.53 5.62 23.44
CA LEU A 755 -1.87 6.74 24.13
C LEU A 755 -2.06 6.64 25.65
N ASP A 756 -3.27 6.32 26.11
CA ASP A 756 -3.58 6.12 27.52
C ASP A 756 -2.81 4.94 28.12
N ALA A 757 -2.73 3.82 27.40
CA ALA A 757 -1.95 2.66 27.81
C ALA A 757 -0.46 3.04 27.95
N LEU A 758 0.13 3.70 26.95
CA LEU A 758 1.52 4.16 27.00
C LEU A 758 1.76 5.12 28.17
N ARG A 759 0.83 6.05 28.44
CA ARG A 759 0.96 7.00 29.56
C ARG A 759 0.87 6.31 30.91
N ARG A 760 -0.03 5.33 31.08
CA ARG A 760 -0.15 4.51 32.30
C ARG A 760 1.13 3.73 32.55
N VAL A 761 1.68 3.10 31.51
CA VAL A 761 2.94 2.35 31.59
C VAL A 761 4.11 3.27 31.92
N ALA A 762 4.22 4.42 31.26
CA ALA A 762 5.24 5.42 31.57
C ALA A 762 5.14 5.92 33.03
N ALA A 763 3.92 6.09 33.56
CA ALA A 763 3.70 6.44 34.97
C ALA A 763 4.16 5.33 35.93
N ASP A 764 3.97 4.06 35.57
CA ASP A 764 4.47 2.93 36.34
C ASP A 764 6.01 2.93 36.38
N PHE A 765 6.66 3.07 35.22
CA PHE A 765 8.12 3.16 35.16
C PHE A 765 8.66 4.36 35.95
N GLU A 766 7.97 5.50 35.92
CA GLU A 766 8.34 6.67 36.71
C GLU A 766 8.28 6.40 38.22
N ARG A 767 7.21 5.74 38.67
CA ARG A 767 7.05 5.35 40.09
C ARG A 767 8.12 4.35 40.50
N SER A 768 8.34 3.31 39.70
CA SER A 768 9.37 2.30 39.95
C SER A 768 10.77 2.93 40.01
N GLN A 769 11.12 3.82 39.07
CA GLN A 769 12.41 4.50 39.06
C GLN A 769 12.57 5.45 40.27
N SER A 770 11.50 6.11 40.71
CA SER A 770 11.53 7.00 41.87
C SER A 770 11.70 6.24 43.19
N ALA A 771 11.09 5.05 43.31
CA ALA A 771 11.19 4.17 44.47
C ALA A 771 12.47 3.30 44.47
N ALA A 772 13.14 3.15 43.32
CA ALA A 772 14.31 2.29 43.14
C ALA A 772 15.49 2.73 44.00
N GLY A 773 16.06 1.77 44.74
CA GLY A 773 17.32 1.93 45.47
C GLY A 773 18.53 2.04 44.53
N LYS A 774 19.73 2.16 45.10
CA LYS A 774 20.96 2.28 44.29
C LYS A 774 21.19 1.03 43.42
N GLU A 775 20.98 -0.15 43.97
CA GLU A 775 21.18 -1.43 43.26
C GLU A 775 20.16 -1.62 42.14
N ASP A 776 18.88 -1.33 42.39
CA ASP A 776 17.82 -1.39 41.39
C ASP A 776 18.09 -0.48 40.18
N ARG A 777 18.62 0.73 40.44
CA ARG A 777 19.01 1.66 39.37
C ARG A 777 20.17 1.14 38.54
N ILE A 778 21.16 0.49 39.16
CA ILE A 778 22.28 -0.15 38.45
C ILE A 778 21.76 -1.30 37.59
N LEU A 779 20.86 -2.14 38.12
CA LEU A 779 20.28 -3.25 37.37
C LEU A 779 19.45 -2.77 36.18
N HIS A 780 18.63 -1.74 36.37
CA HIS A 780 17.86 -1.14 35.28
C HIS A 780 18.77 -0.55 34.20
N GLN A 781 19.81 0.18 34.58
CA GLN A 781 20.78 0.74 33.64
C GLN A 781 21.49 -0.35 32.83
N ARG A 782 21.89 -1.46 33.47
CA ARG A 782 22.45 -2.62 32.76
C ARG A 782 21.48 -3.21 31.74
N ARG A 783 20.20 -3.39 32.10
CA ARG A 783 19.19 -3.88 31.15
C ARG A 783 18.97 -2.93 29.97
N VAL A 784 19.09 -1.62 30.20
CA VAL A 784 19.02 -0.64 29.11
C VAL A 784 20.24 -0.80 28.19
N GLU A 785 21.44 -0.91 28.75
CA GLU A 785 22.69 -1.14 27.99
C GLU A 785 22.62 -2.44 27.17
N GLU A 786 22.16 -3.55 27.77
CA GLU A 786 21.98 -4.85 27.12
C GLU A 786 21.08 -4.79 25.86
N ILE A 787 20.03 -3.96 25.87
CA ILE A 787 19.08 -3.86 24.75
C ILE A 787 19.33 -2.65 23.84
N THR A 788 20.37 -1.85 24.07
CA THR A 788 20.62 -0.64 23.25
C THR A 788 22.06 -0.49 22.78
N GLU A 789 23.04 -0.94 23.56
CA GLU A 789 24.47 -0.81 23.27
C GLU A 789 25.13 -2.17 23.02
N ASP A 790 24.77 -3.21 23.77
CA ASP A 790 25.30 -4.58 23.66
C ASP A 790 24.38 -5.47 22.81
N LEU A 791 23.99 -4.97 21.63
CA LEU A 791 23.13 -5.71 20.72
C LEU A 791 23.93 -6.76 19.93
N PRO A 792 23.37 -7.96 19.67
CA PRO A 792 23.99 -8.92 18.78
C PRO A 792 24.16 -8.31 17.38
N ALA A 793 25.25 -8.69 16.71
CA ALA A 793 25.39 -8.39 15.30
C ALA A 793 24.19 -8.97 14.55
N LEU A 794 23.54 -8.13 13.75
CA LEU A 794 22.58 -8.58 12.77
C LEU A 794 23.20 -9.73 11.94
N PRO A 795 22.50 -10.87 11.76
CA PRO A 795 23.09 -12.03 11.08
C PRO A 795 23.60 -11.65 9.70
N ASP A 796 24.58 -12.38 9.16
CA ASP A 796 24.94 -12.30 7.74
C ASP A 796 24.10 -13.28 6.93
N PHE A 797 24.09 -13.14 5.60
CA PHE A 797 23.73 -14.24 4.71
C PHE A 797 25.05 -14.78 4.17
N SER A 798 25.59 -15.76 4.87
CA SER A 798 26.81 -16.46 4.48
C SER A 798 26.70 -17.09 3.09
N GLU A 799 27.83 -17.55 2.56
CA GLU A 799 27.91 -18.18 1.25
C GLU A 799 27.29 -19.59 1.21
N PHE A 800 26.93 -20.02 0.00
CA PHE A 800 26.57 -21.41 -0.27
C PHE A 800 27.81 -22.30 -0.25
N ASP A 801 27.69 -23.49 0.34
CA ASP A 801 28.79 -24.46 0.33
C ASP A 801 29.16 -24.87 -1.11
N ASP A 802 30.43 -25.26 -1.30
CA ASP A 802 31.00 -25.73 -2.56
C ASP A 802 30.19 -26.87 -3.22
N ALA A 803 29.49 -27.67 -2.41
CA ALA A 803 28.57 -28.72 -2.85
C ALA A 803 27.33 -28.18 -3.56
N PHE A 804 26.88 -26.98 -3.20
CA PHE A 804 25.64 -26.35 -3.68
C PHE A 804 25.89 -25.05 -4.44
N ARG A 805 27.15 -24.69 -4.69
CA ARG A 805 27.53 -23.55 -5.51
C ARG A 805 27.73 -24.00 -6.96
N PRO A 806 26.87 -23.61 -7.92
CA PRO A 806 26.96 -24.11 -9.29
C PRO A 806 28.30 -23.78 -9.96
N GLU A 807 28.86 -22.62 -9.64
CA GLU A 807 30.13 -22.13 -10.17
C GLU A 807 31.01 -21.60 -9.03
N SER A 808 32.25 -22.06 -8.93
CA SER A 808 33.12 -21.76 -7.78
C SER A 808 33.44 -20.27 -7.58
N ALA A 809 33.35 -19.46 -8.64
CA ALA A 809 33.61 -18.02 -8.59
C ALA A 809 32.36 -17.15 -8.33
N CYS A 810 31.17 -17.75 -8.20
CA CYS A 810 29.90 -17.01 -8.08
C CYS A 810 29.29 -17.10 -6.68
N SER A 811 28.46 -16.12 -6.30
CA SER A 811 27.80 -16.04 -4.98
C SER A 811 26.38 -16.65 -4.94
N PHE A 812 25.79 -17.01 -6.08
CA PHE A 812 24.48 -17.66 -6.14
C PHE A 812 24.55 -19.18 -5.86
N GLY A 813 23.44 -19.75 -5.37
CA GLY A 813 23.40 -21.16 -4.93
C GLY A 813 22.29 -22.01 -5.56
N ASP A 814 22.52 -23.32 -5.62
CA ASP A 814 21.52 -24.35 -5.94
C ASP A 814 20.79 -24.81 -4.67
N MET A 815 19.91 -23.92 -4.19
CA MET A 815 19.08 -24.17 -3.01
C MET A 815 18.13 -25.37 -3.20
N ARG A 816 17.68 -25.64 -4.43
CA ARG A 816 16.78 -26.76 -4.72
C ARG A 816 17.45 -28.10 -4.44
N SER A 817 18.66 -28.29 -4.97
CA SER A 817 19.42 -29.53 -4.76
C SER A 817 19.71 -29.73 -3.27
N ALA A 818 20.09 -28.68 -2.55
CA ALA A 818 20.30 -28.75 -1.10
C ALA A 818 19.02 -29.11 -0.34
N PHE A 819 17.88 -28.50 -0.68
CA PHE A 819 16.61 -28.75 -0.01
C PHE A 819 16.17 -30.21 -0.11
N TYR A 820 16.26 -30.82 -1.29
CA TYR A 820 15.91 -32.24 -1.46
C TYR A 820 16.97 -33.20 -0.93
N ALA A 821 18.25 -32.84 -1.01
CA ALA A 821 19.32 -33.62 -0.38
C ALA A 821 19.14 -33.70 1.15
N GLY A 822 18.60 -32.66 1.78
CA GLY A 822 18.28 -32.63 3.20
C GLY A 822 17.18 -33.60 3.66
N TYR A 823 16.54 -34.33 2.74
CA TYR A 823 15.52 -35.35 3.06
C TYR A 823 16.14 -36.70 3.43
N GLU A 824 17.39 -36.96 3.01
CA GLU A 824 18.06 -38.21 3.28
C GLU A 824 18.58 -38.23 4.73
N ASP A 825 17.98 -39.08 5.56
CA ASP A 825 18.30 -39.16 6.99
C ASP A 825 19.76 -39.54 7.24
N SER A 826 20.33 -40.38 6.37
CA SER A 826 21.72 -40.82 6.46
C SER A 826 22.74 -39.70 6.18
N ASP A 827 22.33 -38.63 5.50
CA ASP A 827 23.19 -37.53 5.08
C ASP A 827 23.12 -36.31 6.01
N ARG A 828 22.23 -36.32 7.01
CA ARG A 828 22.03 -35.22 7.95
C ARG A 828 22.29 -35.62 9.40
N GLU A 829 22.73 -34.66 10.20
CA GLU A 829 22.81 -34.78 11.65
C GLU A 829 22.18 -33.55 12.32
N HIS A 830 21.87 -33.66 13.61
CA HIS A 830 21.40 -32.52 14.40
C HIS A 830 22.51 -32.04 15.34
N VAL A 831 22.74 -30.74 15.36
CA VAL A 831 23.80 -30.12 16.15
C VAL A 831 23.23 -29.01 17.02
N GLN A 832 23.35 -29.19 18.34
CA GLN A 832 23.00 -28.18 19.33
C GLN A 832 23.83 -26.90 19.15
N LEU A 833 23.25 -25.72 19.42
CA LEU A 833 23.89 -24.41 19.16
C LEU A 833 25.29 -24.31 19.79
N GLY A 834 25.43 -24.73 21.06
CA GLY A 834 26.73 -24.72 21.74
C GLY A 834 27.76 -25.69 21.15
N ALA A 835 27.31 -26.82 20.58
CA ALA A 835 28.18 -27.75 19.86
C ALA A 835 28.54 -27.22 18.46
N ALA A 836 27.60 -26.55 17.78
CA ALA A 836 27.81 -25.90 16.51
C ALA A 836 28.88 -24.81 16.64
N GLY A 837 28.81 -23.98 17.68
CA GLY A 837 29.82 -22.95 17.97
C GLY A 837 31.22 -23.53 18.17
N ARG A 838 31.35 -24.66 18.88
CA ARG A 838 32.64 -25.36 19.03
C ARG A 838 33.18 -25.89 17.69
N ARG A 839 32.33 -26.52 16.87
CA ARG A 839 32.73 -27.03 15.55
C ARG A 839 33.21 -25.90 14.62
N LEU A 840 32.51 -24.77 14.60
CA LEU A 840 32.96 -23.60 13.84
C LEU A 840 34.29 -23.04 14.38
N ALA A 841 34.50 -23.03 15.69
CA ALA A 841 35.77 -22.60 16.29
C ALA A 841 36.94 -23.55 15.94
N GLU A 842 36.67 -24.83 15.72
CA GLU A 842 37.63 -25.83 15.22
C GLU A 842 37.86 -25.76 13.70
N GLY A 843 37.20 -24.84 12.98
CA GLY A 843 37.31 -24.71 11.53
C GLY A 843 36.51 -25.75 10.74
N LYS A 844 35.52 -26.41 11.36
CA LYS A 844 34.62 -27.35 10.68
C LYS A 844 33.35 -26.60 10.23
N PRO A 845 33.16 -26.33 8.93
CA PRO A 845 31.96 -25.66 8.44
C PRO A 845 30.74 -26.56 8.66
N LEU A 846 29.61 -25.93 8.95
CA LEU A 846 28.31 -26.60 9.05
C LEU A 846 27.41 -26.03 7.97
N VAL A 847 26.63 -26.89 7.30
CA VAL A 847 25.78 -26.48 6.18
C VAL A 847 24.34 -26.83 6.48
N SER A 848 23.44 -25.86 6.41
CA SER A 848 22.03 -26.06 6.74
C SER A 848 21.35 -26.99 5.73
N THR A 849 20.52 -27.91 6.21
CA THR A 849 19.66 -28.76 5.35
C THR A 849 18.26 -28.17 5.17
N THR A 850 17.87 -27.25 6.05
CA THR A 850 16.51 -26.69 6.12
C THR A 850 16.53 -25.17 6.09
N PHE A 851 15.37 -24.58 5.82
CA PHE A 851 15.14 -23.17 6.13
C PHE A 851 15.11 -22.98 7.64
N VAL A 852 15.93 -22.05 8.18
CA VAL A 852 15.83 -21.61 9.57
C VAL A 852 15.19 -20.24 9.60
N VAL A 853 13.97 -20.15 10.11
CA VAL A 853 13.11 -18.96 10.01
C VAL A 853 12.56 -18.59 11.39
N PRO A 854 13.12 -17.59 12.06
CA PRO A 854 12.56 -17.02 13.29
C PRO A 854 11.23 -16.31 13.01
N TYR A 855 10.23 -16.50 13.88
CA TYR A 855 8.93 -15.86 13.76
C TYR A 855 8.49 -15.15 15.06
N PRO A 856 8.18 -13.84 15.01
CA PRO A 856 8.36 -12.89 13.90
C PRO A 856 9.86 -12.56 13.65
N PRO A 857 10.23 -12.01 12.47
CA PRO A 857 9.39 -11.48 11.39
C PRO A 857 9.08 -12.45 10.23
N GLY A 858 9.67 -13.65 10.20
CA GLY A 858 9.32 -14.68 9.21
C GLY A 858 10.09 -14.64 7.88
N PHE A 859 11.28 -14.03 7.85
CA PHE A 859 12.27 -14.24 6.78
C PHE A 859 13.36 -15.21 7.23
N PRO A 860 13.96 -16.01 6.32
CA PRO A 860 15.00 -16.97 6.69
C PRO A 860 16.30 -16.30 7.13
N VAL A 861 16.90 -16.80 8.20
CA VAL A 861 18.29 -16.49 8.56
C VAL A 861 19.28 -17.51 8.00
N LEU A 862 18.79 -18.72 7.69
CA LEU A 862 19.52 -19.73 6.93
C LEU A 862 18.60 -20.37 5.90
N VAL A 863 19.18 -20.70 4.76
CA VAL A 863 18.53 -21.51 3.72
C VAL A 863 19.29 -22.82 3.49
N PRO A 864 18.63 -23.84 2.93
CA PRO A 864 19.30 -25.10 2.59
C PRO A 864 20.53 -24.87 1.71
N GLY A 865 21.65 -25.50 2.05
CA GLY A 865 22.91 -25.45 1.31
C GLY A 865 23.83 -24.29 1.70
N GLN A 866 23.39 -23.44 2.62
CA GLN A 866 24.16 -22.31 3.12
C GLN A 866 25.03 -22.70 4.32
N VAL A 867 26.24 -22.15 4.39
CA VAL A 867 27.18 -22.36 5.50
C VAL A 867 26.69 -21.61 6.74
N ILE A 868 26.79 -22.18 7.93
CA ILE A 868 26.37 -21.51 9.17
C ILE A 868 27.53 -20.63 9.69
N SER A 869 27.30 -19.32 9.80
CA SER A 869 28.26 -18.37 10.35
C SER A 869 28.19 -18.28 11.88
N LYS A 870 29.18 -17.62 12.50
CA LYS A 870 29.18 -17.41 13.95
C LYS A 870 28.09 -16.41 14.34
N GLU A 871 27.91 -15.38 13.53
CA GLU A 871 26.93 -14.31 13.67
C GLU A 871 25.51 -14.88 13.68
N ILE A 872 25.21 -15.83 12.81
CA ILE A 872 23.92 -16.54 12.80
C ILE A 872 23.72 -17.37 14.07
N LEU A 873 24.75 -18.07 14.56
CA LEU A 873 24.63 -18.84 15.80
C LEU A 873 24.42 -17.94 17.01
N TYR A 874 25.13 -16.81 17.10
CA TYR A 874 24.94 -15.83 18.17
C TYR A 874 23.53 -15.24 18.13
N PHE A 875 23.08 -14.84 16.94
CA PHE A 875 21.72 -14.35 16.76
C PHE A 875 20.66 -15.39 17.18
N LEU A 876 20.81 -16.65 16.79
CA LEU A 876 19.91 -17.74 17.20
C LEU A 876 19.96 -18.04 18.70
N ALA A 877 21.12 -17.88 19.34
CA ALA A 877 21.28 -18.11 20.78
C ALA A 877 20.63 -17.00 21.63
N GLU A 878 20.55 -15.78 21.11
CA GLU A 878 19.97 -14.61 21.78
C GLU A 878 18.52 -14.31 21.37
N LEU A 879 17.99 -15.07 20.40
CA LEU A 879 16.63 -14.92 19.93
C LEU A 879 15.62 -15.38 20.99
N ASP A 880 14.89 -14.41 21.56
CA ASP A 880 13.79 -14.65 22.51
C ASP A 880 12.48 -15.14 21.85
N VAL A 881 12.52 -15.61 20.60
CA VAL A 881 11.32 -16.10 19.91
C VAL A 881 11.08 -17.59 20.21
N LYS A 882 9.83 -17.92 20.52
CA LYS A 882 9.41 -19.30 20.78
C LYS A 882 9.27 -20.16 19.52
N GLU A 883 9.06 -19.52 18.37
CA GLU A 883 8.80 -20.19 17.10
C GLU A 883 9.94 -19.92 16.12
N ILE A 884 10.77 -20.94 15.89
CA ILE A 884 11.82 -20.93 14.87
C ILE A 884 11.58 -22.15 13.98
N HIS A 885 11.12 -21.93 12.74
CA HIS A 885 10.95 -23.03 11.79
C HIS A 885 12.33 -23.57 11.40
N GLY A 886 12.48 -24.89 11.32
CA GLY A 886 13.76 -25.54 10.99
C GLY A 886 14.77 -25.66 12.13
N TYR A 887 14.40 -25.28 13.36
CA TYR A 887 15.20 -25.51 14.56
C TYR A 887 14.43 -26.37 15.56
N ASN A 888 15.07 -27.39 16.11
CA ASN A 888 14.51 -28.22 17.17
C ASN A 888 15.25 -27.91 18.49
N PRO A 889 14.59 -27.44 19.57
CA PRO A 889 15.27 -27.13 20.82
C PRO A 889 16.00 -28.32 21.47
N GLU A 890 15.48 -29.54 21.30
CA GLU A 890 16.04 -30.76 21.91
C GLU A 890 17.18 -31.37 21.08
N LEU A 891 17.14 -31.22 19.76
CA LEU A 891 18.14 -31.82 18.85
C LEU A 891 19.15 -30.80 18.29
N GLY A 892 18.73 -29.56 18.09
CA GLY A 892 19.51 -28.47 17.51
C GLY A 892 19.18 -28.19 16.04
N LEU A 893 20.15 -27.63 15.33
CA LEU A 893 20.07 -27.32 13.89
C LEU A 893 20.29 -28.60 13.06
N SER A 894 19.51 -28.77 11.99
CA SER A 894 19.69 -29.88 11.04
C SER A 894 20.71 -29.52 9.97
N VAL A 895 21.85 -30.22 9.94
CA VAL A 895 23.00 -29.91 9.09
C VAL A 895 23.46 -31.13 8.30
N PHE A 896 24.11 -30.91 7.16
CA PHE A 896 24.71 -32.00 6.39
C PHE A 896 25.92 -32.60 7.11
N THR A 897 26.07 -33.92 6.98
CA THR A 897 27.30 -34.60 7.40
C THR A 897 28.45 -34.27 6.44
N GLU A 898 29.68 -34.30 6.96
CA GLU A 898 30.88 -34.01 6.16
C GLU A 898 31.03 -34.97 4.96
N ALA A 899 30.72 -36.25 5.16
CA ALA A 899 30.76 -37.26 4.11
C ALA A 899 29.75 -36.97 2.98
N ALA A 900 28.55 -36.48 3.33
CA ALA A 900 27.54 -36.10 2.35
C ALA A 900 28.00 -34.90 1.51
N LEU A 901 28.52 -33.85 2.15
CA LEU A 901 29.03 -32.65 1.46
C LEU A 901 30.16 -32.99 0.48
N GLN A 902 31.13 -33.81 0.90
CA GLN A 902 32.22 -34.24 0.02
C GLN A 902 31.70 -35.03 -1.18
N ARG A 903 30.75 -35.96 -0.96
CA ARG A 903 30.14 -36.76 -2.03
C ARG A 903 29.39 -35.87 -3.03
N MET A 904 28.62 -34.90 -2.55
CA MET A 904 27.84 -33.97 -3.37
C MET A 904 28.76 -33.02 -4.16
N ALA A 905 29.79 -32.45 -3.52
CA ALA A 905 30.78 -31.61 -4.18
C ALA A 905 31.54 -32.36 -5.28
N ASN A 906 31.96 -33.60 -5.03
CA ASN A 906 32.63 -34.44 -6.03
C ASN A 906 31.72 -34.76 -7.21
N THR A 907 30.46 -35.10 -6.94
CA THR A 907 29.44 -35.35 -7.98
C THR A 907 29.25 -34.11 -8.86
N ARG A 908 29.10 -32.93 -8.25
CA ARG A 908 28.97 -31.66 -8.96
C ARG A 908 30.19 -31.36 -9.84
N ARG A 909 31.40 -31.50 -9.29
CA ARG A 909 32.65 -31.27 -10.03
C ARG A 909 32.77 -32.22 -11.24
N ALA A 910 32.38 -33.48 -11.08
CA ALA A 910 32.35 -34.45 -12.18
C ALA A 910 31.35 -34.04 -13.28
N VAL A 911 30.15 -33.58 -12.92
CA VAL A 911 29.15 -33.07 -13.87
C VAL A 911 29.68 -31.83 -14.60
N ALA A 912 30.25 -30.86 -13.87
CA ALA A 912 30.81 -29.65 -14.47
C ALA A 912 31.95 -29.94 -15.47
N GLN A 913 32.82 -30.92 -15.15
CA GLN A 913 33.89 -31.37 -16.06
C GLN A 913 33.35 -32.08 -17.30
N ALA A 914 32.27 -32.86 -17.17
CA ALA A 914 31.62 -33.52 -18.30
C ALA A 914 30.96 -32.50 -19.24
N SER A 915 30.34 -31.45 -18.69
CA SER A 915 29.69 -30.37 -19.46
C SER A 915 30.69 -29.42 -20.14
N GLY A 916 31.86 -29.17 -19.52
CA GLY A 916 32.89 -28.25 -20.03
C GLY A 916 33.73 -28.78 -21.21
N ASN A 917 33.73 -30.09 -21.45
CA ASN A 917 34.49 -30.72 -22.55
C ASN A 917 33.71 -30.83 -23.88
N GLY A 918 32.48 -30.31 -23.96
CA GLY A 918 31.66 -30.31 -25.17
C GLY A 918 31.66 -28.98 -25.90
N LYS A 919 32.65 -28.72 -26.77
CA LYS A 919 32.45 -27.76 -27.86
C LYS A 919 31.40 -28.33 -28.82
N THR A 920 30.29 -27.62 -28.97
CA THR A 920 29.30 -27.76 -30.06
C THR A 920 28.86 -29.18 -30.38
N SER A 921 27.81 -29.65 -29.71
CA SER A 921 26.88 -30.59 -30.34
C SER A 921 25.46 -30.27 -29.88
N GLU A 922 24.62 -29.83 -30.82
CA GLU A 922 23.18 -29.99 -30.74
C GLU A 922 22.89 -31.43 -30.27
N VAL A 923 22.23 -31.59 -29.13
CA VAL A 923 21.68 -32.90 -28.74
C VAL A 923 20.17 -32.83 -28.86
N ALA A 924 19.75 -33.15 -30.08
CA ALA A 924 18.72 -34.12 -30.42
C ALA A 924 17.56 -34.29 -29.43
N VAL A 925 16.45 -33.66 -29.78
CA VAL A 925 15.09 -34.19 -29.56
C VAL A 925 14.97 -35.49 -30.36
N ALA A 926 15.27 -36.65 -29.76
CA ALA A 926 14.83 -37.95 -30.26
C ALA A 926 15.05 -39.07 -29.22
N SER A 927 13.99 -39.45 -28.51
CA SER A 927 13.58 -40.86 -28.31
C SER A 927 12.49 -40.97 -27.24
N THR A 928 11.24 -40.82 -27.67
CA THR A 928 10.09 -41.40 -26.96
C THR A 928 9.13 -41.97 -28.00
N ARG A 929 9.62 -42.94 -28.76
CA ARG A 929 8.79 -43.89 -29.49
C ARG A 929 9.36 -45.28 -29.25
N ALA A 930 8.44 -46.20 -28.95
CA ALA A 930 8.63 -47.62 -28.67
C ALA A 930 8.98 -47.99 -27.22
N ILE A 931 8.00 -47.85 -26.30
CA ILE A 931 7.57 -48.96 -25.43
C ILE A 931 6.06 -48.80 -25.16
N LEU A 932 5.23 -49.29 -26.07
CA LEU A 932 3.88 -49.83 -25.80
C LEU A 932 3.65 -50.89 -26.86
N GLY A 933 3.74 -52.15 -26.43
CA GLY A 933 3.10 -53.28 -27.10
C GLY A 933 1.68 -53.43 -26.58
#